data_AF-A0AAE0VMR2-F1
#
_entry.id   AF-A0AAE0VMR2-F1
#
_cell.length_a   1.000
_cell.length_b   1.000
_cell.length_c   1.000
_cell.angle_alpha   90.00
_cell.angle_beta   90.00
_cell.angle_gamma   90.00
#
_symmetry.space_group_name_H-M   'P 1'
#
loop_
_entity.id
_entity.type
_entity.pdbx_description
1 polymer ?
#
loop_
_entity_poly.entity_id
_entity_poly.type
_entity_poly.pdbx_seq_one_letter_code
_entity_poly.pdbx_strand_id
1 'polypeptide(L)'
;MRVVLFFLSAAAGACSGESKPQADQFFYNQVQTQVQTNIQDEISSSRQNAITKTVSLASPAVVGINVTEIREYRYQSPYFSDPLFEYFFGLSRPSYKQEIKGLGSGFLFSEDGYIVTNAHVVSNASKVVITLTDGSHYDAKIIGIDEITDIALLKISGKNFPYLKLGNSSEILVGEWAIALGNPFGLFDINNKPTVTVGIVSATGLNFSNMQNRSYRDMIQTDASINSGNSGGPLLNAATEVIGVNTFIYTEGGKGSIGIGFAIPINRVKSIVSELKAKGKVNRSFRTGISIQPIDKGLATYFGLDSKASFIVTAVEPRSAGEQAGLLVGDIILEVNGKPVPSSNELAQIMLELRSGEVLKLKIQRNKKTFNIGINGFGRIGRLVFRQALKQKNIDVLAINDLTDATTLAHLLKYDSTHGRINAEVSVAGNDIVVNGKTIKITAEKDPAQLSWGALGCDIVVESTGLFTNRASSGKHLSAGAKKVIISAPADKDIDATVVIGVNEKTLKGTEQIISNASCTTNCLAPMVKLLHDQFAIENGIMTTAHAYTNDQRILDLPHKDLRRARSAAVSIIPSSTGAAKAIGLVIPELDGKLNGNALRVPIPNGSITDFTALVKKPVSKQAVNDLFKHAATSSMKGILEYTDEPIVSVDIVGNSHSCIFDAGLTLVLGQMVKVSGWYDNEFGYSSRVVDLIRLLS
;
A
#
# COMPACT_ATOMS: atom_id res chain seq x y z
N MET A 1 -5.45 -33.46 25.39
CA MET A 1 -6.67 -34.23 25.68
C MET A 1 -6.38 -35.08 26.91
N ARG A 2 -7.10 -34.86 28.01
CA ARG A 2 -6.97 -35.60 29.29
C ARG A 2 -7.37 -37.06 29.08
N VAL A 3 -6.63 -38.00 29.66
CA VAL A 3 -7.20 -39.26 30.19
C VAL A 3 -6.58 -39.50 31.56
N VAL A 4 -7.42 -40.02 32.43
CA VAL A 4 -7.44 -39.93 33.87
C VAL A 4 -8.00 -41.27 34.36
N LEU A 5 -7.56 -41.73 35.56
CA LEU A 5 -8.17 -42.76 36.42
C LEU A 5 -7.96 -44.26 35.93
N PHE A 6 -7.78 -45.35 36.72
CA PHE A 6 -7.96 -45.70 38.15
C PHE A 6 -7.10 -46.93 38.60
N PHE A 7 -6.67 -46.89 39.86
CA PHE A 7 -6.56 -47.93 40.92
C PHE A 7 -6.32 -49.43 40.63
N LEU A 8 -5.45 -50.02 41.49
CA LEU A 8 -5.78 -51.22 42.25
C LEU A 8 -5.04 -51.26 43.60
N SER A 9 -5.82 -51.44 44.67
CA SER A 9 -5.40 -51.57 46.07
C SER A 9 -5.29 -53.05 46.48
N ALA A 10 -4.29 -53.40 47.29
CA ALA A 10 -4.43 -54.41 48.35
C ALA A 10 -3.26 -54.31 49.33
N ALA A 11 -3.56 -54.21 50.62
CA ALA A 11 -2.61 -54.25 51.72
C ALA A 11 -2.65 -55.64 52.38
N ALA A 12 -1.49 -56.16 52.79
CA ALA A 12 -1.34 -57.10 53.90
C ALA A 12 0.14 -57.11 54.34
N GLY A 13 0.38 -57.05 55.66
CA GLY A 13 1.71 -56.86 56.24
C GLY A 13 2.42 -58.13 56.71
N ALA A 14 3.70 -57.90 57.05
CA ALA A 14 4.62 -58.61 57.96
C ALA A 14 5.11 -60.02 57.62
N CYS A 15 6.42 -60.14 57.31
CA CYS A 15 7.39 -60.90 58.11
C CYS A 15 8.84 -60.72 57.61
N SER A 16 9.76 -60.99 58.53
CA SER A 16 11.19 -60.63 58.64
C SER A 16 12.18 -61.37 57.73
N GLY A 17 13.28 -60.68 57.40
CA GLY A 17 14.65 -61.20 57.51
C GLY A 17 15.25 -61.94 56.30
N GLU A 18 16.07 -61.25 55.51
CA GLU A 18 17.50 -61.56 55.28
C GLU A 18 18.10 -60.60 54.24
N SER A 19 19.29 -60.11 54.56
CA SER A 19 20.05 -59.15 53.76
C SER A 19 20.66 -59.82 52.51
N LYS A 20 20.45 -59.23 51.33
CA LYS A 20 21.30 -59.47 50.16
C LYS A 20 21.93 -58.16 49.68
N PRO A 21 23.07 -57.74 50.25
CA PRO A 21 23.71 -56.46 49.90
C PRO A 21 24.17 -56.36 48.44
N GLN A 22 24.33 -57.48 47.74
CA GLN A 22 24.86 -57.51 46.37
C GLN A 22 23.80 -57.27 45.28
N ALA A 23 22.54 -57.66 45.50
CA ALA A 23 21.50 -57.49 44.49
C ALA A 23 21.09 -56.02 44.37
N ASP A 24 20.95 -55.32 45.51
CA ASP A 24 20.58 -53.91 45.54
C ASP A 24 21.69 -53.02 44.98
N GLN A 25 22.98 -53.35 45.21
CA GLN A 25 24.11 -52.61 44.61
C GLN A 25 24.20 -52.82 43.10
N PHE A 26 23.85 -54.00 42.58
CA PHE A 26 23.85 -54.30 41.15
C PHE A 26 22.71 -53.55 40.44
N PHE A 27 21.51 -53.54 41.02
CA PHE A 27 20.38 -52.75 40.52
C PHE A 27 20.64 -51.24 40.62
N TYR A 28 21.24 -50.75 41.72
CA TYR A 28 21.58 -49.34 41.87
C TYR A 28 22.64 -48.89 40.86
N ASN A 29 23.66 -49.71 40.60
CA ASN A 29 24.69 -49.44 39.60
C ASN A 29 24.15 -49.54 38.17
N GLN A 30 23.27 -50.50 37.85
CA GLN A 30 22.63 -50.57 36.53
C GLN A 30 21.72 -49.36 36.28
N VAL A 31 20.92 -48.95 37.27
CA VAL A 31 20.06 -47.77 37.17
C VAL A 31 20.89 -46.49 37.05
N GLN A 32 21.97 -46.33 37.82
CA GLN A 32 22.90 -45.19 37.70
C GLN A 32 23.59 -45.15 36.32
N THR A 33 24.02 -46.30 35.80
CA THR A 33 24.67 -46.41 34.48
C THR A 33 23.69 -46.13 33.35
N GLN A 34 22.43 -46.58 33.48
CA GLN A 34 21.38 -46.35 32.49
C GLN A 34 20.88 -44.90 32.52
N VAL A 35 20.81 -44.27 33.69
CA VAL A 35 20.53 -42.84 33.86
C VAL A 35 21.69 -41.98 33.33
N GLN A 36 22.95 -42.35 33.60
CA GLN A 36 24.12 -41.66 33.02
C GLN A 36 24.16 -41.79 31.50
N THR A 37 23.88 -42.97 30.94
CA THR A 37 23.85 -43.16 29.48
C THR A 37 22.72 -42.35 28.84
N ASN A 38 21.52 -42.34 29.43
CA ASN A 38 20.41 -41.51 28.94
C ASN A 38 20.71 -40.00 29.03
N ILE A 39 21.35 -39.54 30.10
CA ILE A 39 21.79 -38.14 30.24
C ILE A 39 22.91 -37.83 29.23
N GLN A 40 23.84 -38.75 29.00
CA GLN A 40 24.92 -38.58 28.01
C GLN A 40 24.37 -38.51 26.58
N ASP A 41 23.32 -39.29 26.28
CA ASP A 41 22.63 -39.31 24.99
C ASP A 41 21.74 -38.07 24.80
N GLU A 42 21.05 -37.58 25.85
CA GLU A 42 20.36 -36.28 25.84
C GLU A 42 21.33 -35.10 25.70
N ILE A 43 22.48 -35.13 26.38
CA ILE A 43 23.53 -34.13 26.24
C ILE A 43 24.14 -34.19 24.84
N SER A 44 24.36 -35.38 24.29
CA SER A 44 24.94 -35.54 22.93
C SER A 44 23.96 -35.10 21.85
N SER A 45 22.68 -35.43 21.97
CA SER A 45 21.62 -35.01 21.05
C SER A 45 21.30 -33.51 21.14
N SER A 46 21.31 -32.91 22.34
CA SER A 46 21.15 -31.46 22.51
C SER A 46 22.35 -30.65 21.98
N ARG A 47 23.56 -31.23 22.05
CA ARG A 47 24.78 -30.64 21.44
C ARG A 47 24.76 -30.72 19.92
N GLN A 48 24.14 -31.73 19.32
CA GLN A 48 23.97 -31.87 17.86
C GLN A 48 22.70 -31.16 17.38
N ASN A 49 22.70 -29.84 17.47
CA ASN A 49 21.58 -29.00 17.03
C ASN A 49 21.85 -28.32 15.67
N ALA A 50 20.83 -27.64 15.15
CA ALA A 50 20.88 -26.97 13.85
C ALA A 50 22.05 -25.98 13.70
N ILE A 51 22.45 -25.30 14.78
CA ILE A 51 23.59 -24.36 14.79
C ILE A 51 24.89 -25.13 14.60
N THR A 52 25.15 -26.16 15.43
CA THR A 52 26.40 -26.94 15.34
C THR A 52 26.55 -27.64 13.99
N LYS A 53 25.45 -28.12 13.41
CA LYS A 53 25.42 -28.70 12.06
C LYS A 53 25.72 -27.66 10.99
N THR A 54 25.09 -26.49 11.07
CA THR A 54 25.31 -25.38 10.13
C THR A 54 26.76 -24.93 10.16
N VAL A 55 27.34 -24.74 11.35
CA VAL A 55 28.74 -24.36 11.52
C VAL A 55 29.67 -25.40 10.91
N SER A 56 29.44 -26.68 11.19
CA SER A 56 30.26 -27.78 10.65
C SER A 56 30.24 -27.82 9.11
N LEU A 57 29.06 -27.68 8.52
CA LEU A 57 28.88 -27.72 7.06
C LEU A 57 29.42 -26.45 6.37
N ALA A 58 29.28 -25.29 7.00
CA ALA A 58 29.64 -24.02 6.38
C ALA A 58 31.10 -23.64 6.55
N SER A 59 31.73 -24.04 7.65
CA SER A 59 33.10 -23.61 7.99
C SER A 59 34.11 -23.81 6.86
N PRO A 60 34.14 -24.96 6.14
CA PRO A 60 35.12 -25.19 5.08
C PRO A 60 35.07 -24.18 3.92
N ALA A 61 33.93 -23.53 3.70
CA ALA A 61 33.72 -22.58 2.62
C ALA A 61 34.00 -21.11 3.04
N VAL A 62 34.26 -20.84 4.32
CA VAL A 62 34.62 -19.51 4.82
C VAL A 62 36.11 -19.28 4.58
N VAL A 63 36.46 -18.08 4.09
CA VAL A 63 37.85 -17.76 3.73
C VAL A 63 38.36 -16.54 4.47
N GLY A 64 39.63 -16.57 4.83
CA GLY A 64 40.38 -15.38 5.26
C GLY A 64 40.89 -14.61 4.05
N ILE A 65 40.78 -13.28 4.09
CA ILE A 65 41.27 -12.39 3.03
C ILE A 65 42.38 -11.54 3.60
N ASN A 66 43.59 -11.74 3.07
CA ASN A 66 44.77 -10.99 3.42
C ASN A 66 45.07 -10.01 2.28
N VAL A 67 45.03 -8.72 2.57
CA VAL A 67 45.31 -7.67 1.59
C VAL A 67 46.61 -6.96 1.92
N THR A 68 47.45 -6.76 0.91
CA THR A 68 48.66 -5.92 1.02
C THR A 68 48.42 -4.61 0.29
N GLU A 69 48.42 -3.50 1.04
CA GLU A 69 48.30 -2.14 0.52
C GLU A 69 49.68 -1.46 0.60
N ILE A 70 50.18 -0.91 -0.52
CA ILE A 70 51.40 -0.11 -0.51
C ILE A 70 51.00 1.35 -0.30
N ARG A 71 51.22 1.92 0.90
CA ARG A 71 51.03 3.34 1.17
C ARG A 71 52.32 4.13 1.02
N GLU A 72 52.26 5.21 0.27
CA GLU A 72 53.38 6.11 0.08
C GLU A 72 53.34 7.25 1.09
N TYR A 73 54.28 7.27 2.03
CA TYR A 73 54.42 8.31 3.03
C TYR A 73 55.46 9.33 2.55
N ARG A 74 55.09 10.61 2.53
CA ARG A 74 56.03 11.72 2.29
C ARG A 74 56.62 12.14 3.64
N TYR A 75 57.94 12.08 3.77
CA TYR A 75 58.65 12.51 4.98
C TYR A 75 58.41 14.01 5.22
N GLN A 76 57.79 14.36 6.36
CA GLN A 76 57.73 15.73 6.87
C GLN A 76 58.74 15.84 8.02
N SER A 77 59.90 16.43 7.75
CA SER A 77 60.92 16.69 8.78
C SER A 77 60.45 17.81 9.72
N PRO A 78 60.60 17.69 11.05
CA PRO A 78 60.30 18.78 11.98
C PRO A 78 61.30 19.95 11.93
N TYR A 79 62.43 19.80 11.23
CA TYR A 79 63.57 20.73 11.27
C TYR A 79 63.74 21.61 10.03
N PHE A 80 63.00 21.37 8.94
CA PHE A 80 63.13 22.13 7.69
C PHE A 80 61.76 22.55 7.15
N SER A 81 61.28 23.68 7.67
CA SER A 81 60.12 24.43 7.17
C SER A 81 60.51 25.88 6.91
N ASP A 82 61.60 26.09 6.16
CA ASP A 82 62.03 27.39 5.64
C ASP A 82 61.60 27.54 4.15
N PRO A 83 60.62 28.41 3.85
CA PRO A 83 60.13 28.64 2.47
C PRO A 83 61.17 29.21 1.50
N LEU A 84 62.20 29.92 1.99
CA LEU A 84 63.26 30.50 1.14
C LEU A 84 64.24 29.42 0.65
N PHE A 85 64.47 28.38 1.45
CA PHE A 85 65.37 27.28 1.10
C PHE A 85 64.76 26.35 0.03
N GLU A 86 63.44 26.11 0.06
CA GLU A 86 62.73 25.30 -0.95
C GLU A 86 62.67 25.98 -2.34
N TYR A 87 62.64 27.32 -2.39
CA TYR A 87 62.62 28.06 -3.65
C TYR A 87 63.96 28.01 -4.40
N PHE A 88 65.09 27.96 -3.68
CA PHE A 88 66.42 28.02 -4.28
C PHE A 88 67.05 26.65 -4.61
N PHE A 89 66.66 25.54 -3.96
CA PHE A 89 67.39 24.27 -4.04
C PHE A 89 66.64 23.04 -4.57
N GLY A 90 65.36 23.13 -4.95
CA GLY A 90 64.68 22.14 -5.80
C GLY A 90 64.88 20.65 -5.46
N LEU A 91 64.82 20.26 -4.18
CA LEU A 91 65.03 18.88 -3.74
C LEU A 91 63.73 18.06 -3.79
N SER A 92 63.71 17.01 -4.61
CA SER A 92 62.69 15.96 -4.58
C SER A 92 62.69 15.28 -3.21
N ARG A 93 61.60 15.45 -2.44
CA ARG A 93 61.44 14.82 -1.12
C ARG A 93 61.36 13.30 -1.28
N PRO A 94 62.15 12.49 -0.53
CA PRO A 94 62.03 11.04 -0.59
C PRO A 94 60.68 10.59 0.00
N SER A 95 59.88 9.92 -0.81
CA SER A 95 58.75 9.12 -0.34
C SER A 95 59.24 7.73 0.02
N TYR A 96 58.74 7.18 1.14
CA TYR A 96 58.94 5.77 1.44
C TYR A 96 57.60 5.04 1.36
N LYS A 97 57.64 3.85 0.75
CA LYS A 97 56.49 2.96 0.58
C LYS A 97 56.44 2.02 1.77
N GLN A 98 55.34 2.04 2.51
CA GLN A 98 55.09 1.12 3.61
C GLN A 98 53.98 0.16 3.21
N GLU A 99 54.26 -1.14 3.32
CA GLU A 99 53.25 -2.18 3.16
C GLU A 99 52.41 -2.28 4.43
N ILE A 100 51.10 -2.03 4.30
CA ILE A 100 50.12 -2.24 5.36
C ILE A 100 49.36 -3.51 5.01
N LYS A 101 49.32 -4.46 5.96
CA LYS A 101 48.52 -5.67 5.84
C LYS A 101 47.13 -5.43 6.42
N GLY A 102 46.11 -5.56 5.58
CA GLY A 102 44.70 -5.59 6.00
C GLY A 102 44.18 -7.02 6.06
N LEU A 103 43.20 -7.25 6.93
CA LEU A 103 42.57 -8.56 7.16
C LEU A 103 41.06 -8.43 7.03
N GLY A 104 40.42 -9.41 6.38
CA GLY A 104 38.97 -9.50 6.25
C GLY A 104 38.49 -10.93 6.01
N SER A 105 37.20 -11.08 5.77
CA SER A 105 36.56 -12.38 5.52
C SER A 105 35.88 -12.42 4.16
N GLY A 106 35.68 -13.64 3.66
CA GLY A 106 34.81 -13.92 2.53
C GLY A 106 34.23 -15.31 2.65
N PHE A 107 33.50 -15.73 1.61
CA PHE A 107 33.09 -17.12 1.48
C PHE A 107 33.00 -17.55 0.01
N LEU A 108 33.31 -18.81 -0.23
CA LEU A 108 33.14 -19.49 -1.50
C LEU A 108 31.65 -19.79 -1.72
N PHE A 109 31.11 -19.44 -2.88
CA PHE A 109 29.72 -19.75 -3.27
C PHE A 109 29.63 -20.61 -4.54
N SER A 110 30.77 -21.08 -5.04
CA SER A 110 30.88 -21.91 -6.23
C SER A 110 32.08 -22.85 -6.14
N GLU A 111 31.93 -24.06 -6.69
CA GLU A 111 32.98 -25.09 -6.73
C GLU A 111 34.22 -24.68 -7.55
N ASP A 112 34.06 -23.74 -8.48
CA ASP A 112 35.12 -23.22 -9.32
C ASP A 112 35.85 -22.02 -8.68
N GLY A 113 35.51 -21.63 -7.45
CA GLY A 113 36.35 -20.74 -6.65
C GLY A 113 35.98 -19.25 -6.68
N TYR A 114 34.73 -18.89 -7.00
CA TYR A 114 34.27 -17.52 -6.77
C TYR A 114 33.97 -17.26 -5.30
N ILE A 115 34.40 -16.09 -4.84
CA ILE A 115 34.31 -15.63 -3.45
C ILE A 115 33.60 -14.28 -3.41
N VAL A 116 32.68 -14.12 -2.46
CA VAL A 116 32.07 -12.83 -2.12
C VAL A 116 32.71 -12.27 -0.86
N THR A 117 32.94 -10.95 -0.85
CA THR A 117 33.32 -10.17 0.33
C THR A 117 32.80 -8.73 0.21
N ASN A 118 33.07 -7.89 1.20
CA ASN A 118 32.78 -6.47 1.10
C ASN A 118 33.80 -5.72 0.24
N ALA A 119 33.37 -4.65 -0.44
CA ALA A 119 34.27 -3.82 -1.24
C ALA A 119 35.37 -3.20 -0.39
N HIS A 120 35.03 -2.66 0.78
CA HIS A 120 35.98 -2.00 1.67
C HIS A 120 37.11 -2.92 2.17
N VAL A 121 36.94 -4.25 2.10
CA VAL A 121 38.00 -5.22 2.45
C VAL A 121 39.11 -5.24 1.40
N VAL A 122 38.78 -4.95 0.12
CA VAL A 122 39.71 -5.14 -1.02
C VAL A 122 39.94 -3.88 -1.88
N SER A 123 39.20 -2.78 -1.68
CA SER A 123 39.26 -1.57 -2.52
C SER A 123 40.66 -1.01 -2.76
N ASN A 124 41.56 -1.07 -1.77
CA ASN A 124 42.92 -0.53 -1.87
C ASN A 124 44.02 -1.60 -1.96
N ALA A 125 43.64 -2.86 -2.21
CA ALA A 125 44.60 -3.96 -2.19
C ALA A 125 45.46 -3.97 -3.48
N SER A 126 46.78 -3.92 -3.33
CA SER A 126 47.73 -4.18 -4.44
C SER A 126 47.87 -5.69 -4.71
N LYS A 127 47.70 -6.51 -3.66
CA LYS A 127 47.65 -7.98 -3.74
C LYS A 127 46.60 -8.51 -2.76
N VAL A 128 45.82 -9.50 -3.21
CA VAL A 128 44.82 -10.21 -2.40
C VAL A 128 45.20 -11.69 -2.33
N VAL A 129 45.42 -12.20 -1.11
CA VAL A 129 45.69 -13.60 -0.84
C VAL A 129 44.55 -14.17 -0.02
N ILE A 130 44.03 -15.33 -0.45
CA ILE A 130 42.95 -16.05 0.20
C ILE A 130 43.52 -17.21 0.99
N THR A 131 43.13 -17.33 2.26
CA THR A 131 43.48 -18.45 3.14
C THR A 131 42.24 -19.30 3.39
N LEU A 132 42.31 -20.60 3.07
CA LEU A 132 41.24 -21.56 3.37
C LEU A 132 41.40 -22.17 4.78
N THR A 133 40.36 -22.84 5.27
CA THR A 133 40.37 -23.51 6.60
C THR A 133 41.23 -24.77 6.67
N ASP A 134 41.85 -25.20 5.57
CA ASP A 134 42.86 -26.26 5.57
C ASP A 134 44.29 -25.70 5.67
N GLY A 135 44.43 -24.37 5.75
CA GLY A 135 45.70 -23.65 5.78
C GLY A 135 46.30 -23.36 4.40
N SER A 136 45.64 -23.73 3.30
CA SER A 136 46.12 -23.44 1.95
C SER A 136 45.92 -21.97 1.57
N HIS A 137 46.85 -21.44 0.77
CA HIS A 137 46.85 -20.05 0.32
C HIS A 137 46.73 -19.96 -1.21
N TYR A 138 45.91 -19.02 -1.69
CA TYR A 138 45.69 -18.76 -3.11
C TYR A 138 45.78 -17.27 -3.42
N ASP A 139 46.48 -16.93 -4.50
CA ASP A 139 46.38 -15.58 -5.07
C ASP A 139 44.99 -15.41 -5.70
N ALA A 140 44.28 -14.36 -5.31
CA ALA A 140 42.95 -14.05 -5.84
C ALA A 140 42.99 -12.91 -6.87
N LYS A 141 42.25 -13.10 -7.94
CA LYS A 141 41.93 -12.04 -8.89
C LYS A 141 40.65 -11.32 -8.45
N ILE A 142 40.71 -10.00 -8.38
CA ILE A 142 39.52 -9.15 -8.24
C ILE A 142 38.79 -9.18 -9.60
N ILE A 143 37.59 -9.75 -9.62
CA ILE A 143 36.74 -9.78 -10.83
C ILE A 143 36.02 -8.45 -11.00
N GLY A 144 35.57 -7.86 -9.89
CA GLY A 144 34.96 -6.54 -9.87
C GLY A 144 34.64 -6.08 -8.45
N ILE A 145 34.55 -4.77 -8.28
CA ILE A 145 34.24 -4.09 -7.01
C ILE A 145 33.08 -3.13 -7.27
N ASP A 146 32.08 -3.18 -6.39
CA ASP A 146 30.99 -2.23 -6.34
C ASP A 146 31.00 -1.48 -5.01
N GLU A 147 31.66 -0.33 -4.99
CA GLU A 147 31.84 0.48 -3.78
C GLU A 147 30.52 1.03 -3.24
N ILE A 148 29.55 1.33 -4.11
CA ILE A 148 28.26 1.92 -3.73
C ILE A 148 27.47 0.96 -2.83
N THR A 149 27.51 -0.34 -3.14
CA THR A 149 26.78 -1.37 -2.37
C THR A 149 27.68 -2.15 -1.43
N ASP A 150 28.96 -1.81 -1.37
CA ASP A 150 29.99 -2.48 -0.58
C ASP A 150 30.14 -3.98 -0.88
N ILE A 151 30.14 -4.38 -2.15
CA ILE A 151 30.31 -5.78 -2.57
C ILE A 151 31.51 -5.92 -3.50
N ALA A 152 32.33 -6.94 -3.27
CA ALA A 152 33.39 -7.34 -4.18
C ALA A 152 33.28 -8.82 -4.55
N LEU A 153 33.64 -9.11 -5.80
CA LEU A 153 33.71 -10.47 -6.33
C LEU A 153 35.16 -10.82 -6.63
N LEU A 154 35.64 -11.89 -6.01
CA LEU A 154 36.99 -12.42 -6.19
C LEU A 154 36.95 -13.80 -6.83
N LYS A 155 38.07 -14.23 -7.40
CA LYS A 155 38.25 -15.54 -8.00
C LYS A 155 39.63 -16.11 -7.69
N ILE A 156 39.68 -17.32 -7.17
CA ILE A 156 40.90 -18.13 -7.04
C ILE A 156 40.96 -19.20 -8.13
N SER A 157 42.16 -19.73 -8.41
CA SER A 157 42.36 -20.80 -9.40
C SER A 157 42.25 -22.17 -8.74
N GLY A 158 41.43 -23.06 -9.30
CA GLY A 158 41.22 -24.43 -8.80
C GLY A 158 39.82 -24.95 -9.14
N LYS A 159 39.51 -26.15 -8.65
CA LYS A 159 38.20 -26.82 -8.78
C LYS A 159 37.92 -27.63 -7.53
N ASN A 160 36.66 -28.01 -7.32
CA ASN A 160 36.19 -28.82 -6.18
C ASN A 160 36.34 -28.10 -4.83
N PHE A 161 36.20 -26.77 -4.82
CA PHE A 161 36.19 -26.03 -3.57
C PHE A 161 34.90 -26.26 -2.78
N PRO A 162 34.96 -26.34 -1.44
CA PRO A 162 33.76 -26.28 -0.63
C PRO A 162 33.08 -24.92 -0.83
N TYR A 163 31.74 -24.90 -0.93
CA TYR A 163 31.01 -23.68 -1.18
C TYR A 163 29.67 -23.64 -0.44
N LEU A 164 29.18 -22.42 -0.21
CA LEU A 164 27.90 -22.17 0.44
C LEU A 164 26.79 -21.93 -0.59
N LYS A 165 25.62 -22.47 -0.29
CA LYS A 165 24.39 -22.18 -1.04
C LYS A 165 23.89 -20.79 -0.68
N LEU A 166 23.64 -19.97 -1.69
CA LEU A 166 23.05 -18.64 -1.50
C LEU A 166 21.52 -18.76 -1.34
N GLY A 167 20.98 -18.37 -0.17
CA GLY A 167 19.57 -18.48 0.19
C GLY A 167 18.68 -17.38 -0.42
N ASN A 168 17.49 -17.18 0.14
CA ASN A 168 16.54 -16.14 -0.28
C ASN A 168 16.30 -15.14 0.86
N SER A 169 16.86 -13.93 0.76
CA SER A 169 16.70 -12.94 1.83
C SER A 169 15.28 -12.34 1.94
N SER A 170 14.39 -12.62 1.00
CA SER A 170 12.98 -12.19 1.05
C SER A 170 12.10 -13.14 1.87
N GLU A 171 12.60 -14.32 2.22
CA GLU A 171 11.90 -15.33 3.02
C GLU A 171 12.36 -15.36 4.48
N ILE A 172 13.24 -14.43 4.87
CA ILE A 172 13.78 -14.34 6.22
C ILE A 172 12.66 -14.06 7.23
N LEU A 173 12.66 -14.81 8.32
CA LEU A 173 11.76 -14.64 9.45
C LEU A 173 12.46 -13.86 10.57
N VAL A 174 11.88 -12.74 10.99
CA VAL A 174 12.36 -12.04 12.20
C VAL A 174 12.24 -12.98 13.39
N GLY A 175 13.33 -13.14 14.15
CA GLY A 175 13.48 -14.09 15.24
C GLY A 175 14.14 -15.42 14.85
N GLU A 176 14.41 -15.69 13.57
CA GLU A 176 15.17 -16.89 13.18
C GLU A 176 16.65 -16.79 13.57
N TRP A 177 17.31 -17.94 13.75
CA TRP A 177 18.74 -18.00 14.04
C TRP A 177 19.58 -17.36 12.94
N ALA A 178 20.48 -16.48 13.35
CA ALA A 178 21.47 -15.82 12.51
C ALA A 178 22.87 -16.24 12.98
N ILE A 179 23.62 -16.89 12.10
CA ILE A 179 24.95 -17.43 12.40
C ILE A 179 25.96 -16.68 11.52
N ALA A 180 26.72 -15.78 12.12
CA ALA A 180 27.77 -15.03 11.44
C ALA A 180 29.09 -15.77 11.57
N LEU A 181 29.75 -16.01 10.43
CA LEU A 181 31.08 -16.61 10.36
C LEU A 181 32.08 -15.63 9.75
N GLY A 182 33.34 -15.75 10.18
CA GLY A 182 34.45 -15.01 9.59
C GLY A 182 35.80 -15.38 10.21
N ASN A 183 36.81 -14.59 9.88
CA ASN A 183 38.19 -14.70 10.34
C ASN A 183 38.64 -13.37 10.98
N PRO A 184 38.08 -13.01 12.14
CA PRO A 184 38.48 -11.80 12.83
C PRO A 184 39.94 -11.95 13.27
N PHE A 185 40.75 -10.90 13.06
CA PHE A 185 42.16 -10.84 13.45
C PHE A 185 43.11 -11.83 12.76
N GLY A 186 42.70 -12.51 11.67
CA GLY A 186 43.61 -13.39 10.92
C GLY A 186 43.95 -14.70 11.64
N LEU A 187 43.11 -15.13 12.58
CA LEU A 187 43.33 -16.31 13.45
C LEU A 187 43.40 -17.65 12.70
N PHE A 188 43.16 -17.68 11.39
CA PHE A 188 43.38 -18.89 10.58
C PHE A 188 44.83 -19.33 10.64
N ASP A 189 45.77 -18.39 10.71
CA ASP A 189 47.21 -18.70 10.85
C ASP A 189 47.54 -19.41 12.18
N ILE A 190 46.59 -19.49 13.13
CA ILE A 190 46.76 -20.10 14.46
C ILE A 190 45.95 -21.40 14.61
N ASN A 191 44.70 -21.45 14.14
CA ASN A 191 43.79 -22.60 14.36
C ASN A 191 42.96 -23.01 13.12
N ASN A 192 43.20 -22.41 11.95
CA ASN A 192 42.56 -22.79 10.67
C ASN A 192 41.01 -22.90 10.72
N LYS A 193 40.33 -22.23 11.66
CA LYS A 193 38.87 -22.33 11.85
C LYS A 193 38.22 -20.95 11.91
N PRO A 194 37.02 -20.77 11.31
CA PRO A 194 36.25 -19.55 11.42
C PRO A 194 35.82 -19.27 12.86
N THR A 195 35.81 -17.98 13.20
CA THR A 195 35.07 -17.51 14.36
C THR A 195 33.60 -17.54 14.04
N VAL A 196 32.81 -18.00 15.00
CA VAL A 196 31.37 -18.14 14.90
C VAL A 196 30.72 -17.31 15.99
N THR A 197 29.76 -16.50 15.59
CA THR A 197 28.87 -15.78 16.51
C THR A 197 27.44 -16.08 16.13
N VAL A 198 26.60 -16.33 17.13
CA VAL A 198 25.21 -16.74 16.93
C VAL A 198 24.30 -15.73 17.61
N GLY A 199 23.23 -15.38 16.93
CA GLY A 199 22.14 -14.54 17.42
C GLY A 199 20.88 -14.84 16.64
N ILE A 200 19.98 -13.88 16.55
CA ILE A 200 18.77 -13.91 15.74
C ILE A 200 18.77 -12.80 14.68
N VAL A 201 17.90 -12.92 13.70
CA VAL A 201 17.51 -11.78 12.87
C VAL A 201 16.57 -10.90 13.68
N SER A 202 17.00 -9.68 14.00
CA SER A 202 16.21 -8.74 14.80
C SER A 202 15.26 -7.89 13.96
N ALA A 203 15.62 -7.60 12.70
CA ALA A 203 14.81 -6.84 11.75
C ALA A 203 15.32 -7.00 10.32
N THR A 204 14.48 -6.68 9.33
CA THR A 204 14.83 -6.60 7.91
C THR A 204 14.30 -5.29 7.31
N GLY A 205 14.80 -4.89 6.14
CA GLY A 205 14.30 -3.71 5.44
C GLY A 205 14.82 -2.37 5.99
N LEU A 206 15.92 -2.38 6.73
CA LEU A 206 16.49 -1.16 7.33
C LEU A 206 17.34 -0.38 6.33
N ASN A 207 17.15 0.94 6.31
CA ASN A 207 17.88 1.87 5.43
C ASN A 207 18.70 2.84 6.27
N PHE A 208 19.98 2.99 5.93
CA PHE A 208 20.89 3.91 6.62
C PHE A 208 21.35 5.00 5.67
N SER A 209 21.25 6.25 6.12
CA SER A 209 21.62 7.41 5.32
C SER A 209 23.14 7.69 5.38
N ASN A 210 23.76 7.70 4.20
CA ASN A 210 25.12 8.17 3.89
C ASN A 210 26.21 7.89 4.95
N MET A 211 26.47 6.61 5.24
CA MET A 211 27.67 6.20 5.97
C MET A 211 28.81 5.98 4.98
N GLN A 212 29.84 6.85 5.01
CA GLN A 212 31.07 6.73 4.20
C GLN A 212 30.86 6.61 2.68
N ASN A 213 29.96 7.39 2.06
CA ASN A 213 29.63 7.35 0.62
C ASN A 213 29.07 6.00 0.11
N ARG A 214 28.53 5.16 1.00
CA ARG A 214 27.90 3.87 0.65
C ARG A 214 26.40 3.91 0.87
N SER A 215 25.69 3.09 0.11
CA SER A 215 24.24 2.95 0.18
C SER A 215 23.85 1.63 0.84
N TYR A 216 23.48 1.70 2.11
CA TYR A 216 23.04 0.57 2.92
C TYR A 216 21.51 0.57 3.01
N ARG A 217 20.87 -0.09 2.05
CA ARG A 217 19.40 -0.25 1.99
C ARG A 217 18.97 -1.68 2.14
N ASP A 218 17.79 -1.84 2.70
CA ASP A 218 17.12 -3.12 2.97
C ASP A 218 17.96 -4.07 3.82
N MET A 219 18.83 -3.54 4.69
CA MET A 219 19.77 -4.30 5.51
C MET A 219 19.07 -5.28 6.46
N ILE A 220 19.74 -6.39 6.73
CA ILE A 220 19.34 -7.36 7.77
C ILE A 220 20.02 -6.95 9.07
N GLN A 221 19.24 -6.73 10.14
CA GLN A 221 19.77 -6.53 11.49
C GLN A 221 19.88 -7.88 12.20
N THR A 222 20.97 -8.06 12.92
CA THR A 222 21.19 -9.21 13.80
C THR A 222 21.89 -8.79 15.09
N ASP A 223 21.64 -9.51 16.17
CA ASP A 223 22.41 -9.42 17.42
C ASP A 223 23.58 -10.41 17.46
N ALA A 224 23.76 -11.23 16.43
CA ALA A 224 24.99 -11.99 16.22
C ALA A 224 26.17 -11.01 16.13
N SER A 225 27.18 -11.21 16.97
CA SER A 225 28.26 -10.24 17.10
C SER A 225 29.14 -10.13 15.85
N ILE A 226 28.98 -9.05 15.09
CA ILE A 226 29.85 -8.74 13.95
C ILE A 226 31.05 -7.93 14.46
N ASN A 227 32.23 -8.56 14.56
CA ASN A 227 33.46 -7.88 14.99
C ASN A 227 34.38 -7.54 13.81
N SER A 228 35.36 -6.66 14.05
CA SER A 228 36.40 -6.35 13.06
C SER A 228 37.07 -7.62 12.54
N GLY A 229 36.89 -7.89 11.25
CA GLY A 229 37.40 -9.06 10.53
C GLY A 229 36.39 -10.20 10.32
N ASN A 230 35.17 -10.14 10.87
CA ASN A 230 34.02 -10.91 10.35
C ASN A 230 33.35 -10.23 9.15
N SER A 231 33.63 -8.94 8.92
CA SER A 231 33.17 -8.20 7.74
C SER A 231 33.59 -8.90 6.44
N GLY A 232 32.65 -9.03 5.53
CA GLY A 232 32.75 -9.77 4.27
C GLY A 232 32.40 -11.26 4.38
N GLY A 233 32.34 -11.82 5.60
CA GLY A 233 31.93 -13.20 5.85
C GLY A 233 30.42 -13.43 5.72
N PRO A 234 29.97 -14.70 5.68
CA PRO A 234 28.55 -15.02 5.51
C PRO A 234 27.76 -14.87 6.81
N LEU A 235 26.51 -14.42 6.66
CA LEU A 235 25.44 -14.58 7.64
C LEU A 235 24.55 -15.74 7.17
N LEU A 236 24.39 -16.77 8.00
CA LEU A 236 23.65 -17.99 7.68
C LEU A 236 22.38 -18.13 8.52
N ASN A 237 21.36 -18.77 7.94
CA ASN A 237 20.23 -19.31 8.69
C ASN A 237 20.53 -20.73 9.22
N ALA A 238 19.61 -21.28 10.01
CA ALA A 238 19.71 -22.64 10.55
C ALA A 238 19.67 -23.76 9.48
N ALA A 239 19.34 -23.42 8.22
CA ALA A 239 19.34 -24.33 7.09
C ALA A 239 20.67 -24.32 6.31
N THR A 240 21.71 -23.63 6.82
CA THR A 240 23.03 -23.51 6.16
C THR A 240 22.97 -22.76 4.83
N GLU A 241 22.03 -21.83 4.69
CA GLU A 241 21.93 -20.95 3.52
C GLU A 241 22.44 -19.55 3.87
N VAL A 242 23.21 -18.95 2.97
CA VAL A 242 23.67 -17.57 3.14
C VAL A 242 22.48 -16.64 2.96
N ILE A 243 22.10 -15.93 4.02
CA ILE A 243 21.02 -14.94 4.04
C ILE A 243 21.55 -13.51 3.90
N GLY A 244 22.83 -13.27 4.20
CA GLY A 244 23.49 -11.98 3.96
C GLY A 244 25.01 -12.01 4.08
N VAL A 245 25.64 -10.84 3.88
CA VAL A 245 27.09 -10.62 4.03
C VAL A 245 27.32 -9.67 5.21
N ASN A 246 28.03 -10.14 6.23
CA ASN A 246 28.33 -9.36 7.44
C ASN A 246 29.07 -8.08 7.06
N THR A 247 28.59 -6.91 7.46
CA THR A 247 29.13 -5.64 6.94
C THR A 247 29.62 -4.71 8.05
N PHE A 248 28.72 -4.19 8.89
CA PHE A 248 29.09 -3.23 9.95
C PHE A 248 28.26 -3.42 11.23
N ILE A 249 28.67 -2.74 12.30
CA ILE A 249 27.98 -2.67 13.58
C ILE A 249 27.64 -1.23 13.93
N TYR A 250 26.59 -1.04 14.73
CA TYR A 250 26.35 0.23 15.40
C TYR A 250 27.15 0.29 16.71
N THR A 251 27.99 1.29 16.90
CA THR A 251 28.73 1.50 18.17
C THR A 251 28.84 2.98 18.50
N GLU A 252 28.40 3.38 19.70
CA GLU A 252 28.78 4.68 20.29
C GLU A 252 30.10 4.51 21.07
N GLY A 253 31.09 5.38 20.83
CA GLY A 253 32.33 5.41 21.63
C GLY A 253 33.41 4.38 21.27
N GLY A 254 33.17 3.49 20.30
CA GLY A 254 34.19 2.74 19.57
C GLY A 254 35.07 1.79 20.39
N LYS A 255 34.64 0.52 20.52
CA LYS A 255 35.45 -0.72 20.44
C LYS A 255 34.61 -1.94 20.84
N GLY A 256 33.99 -2.58 19.85
CA GLY A 256 33.34 -3.90 20.00
C GLY A 256 31.84 -3.93 19.68
N SER A 257 31.33 -5.12 19.34
CA SER A 257 29.91 -5.35 19.13
C SER A 257 29.11 -5.12 20.42
N ILE A 258 28.04 -4.33 20.35
CA ILE A 258 27.02 -4.17 21.41
C ILE A 258 25.76 -5.01 21.15
N GLY A 259 25.84 -5.98 20.22
CA GLY A 259 24.68 -6.79 19.80
C GLY A 259 23.78 -6.10 18.77
N ILE A 260 24.31 -5.16 17.99
CA ILE A 260 23.60 -4.52 16.87
C ILE A 260 24.51 -4.55 15.64
N GLY A 261 24.34 -5.57 14.81
CA GLY A 261 25.05 -5.79 13.56
C GLY A 261 24.15 -5.76 12.33
N PHE A 262 24.75 -5.44 11.18
CA PHE A 262 24.05 -5.35 9.90
C PHE A 262 24.74 -6.15 8.80
N ALA A 263 23.93 -6.84 8.00
CA ALA A 263 24.37 -7.61 6.85
C ALA A 263 23.64 -7.19 5.57
N ILE A 264 24.36 -7.18 4.45
CA ILE A 264 23.80 -6.93 3.11
C ILE A 264 22.97 -8.16 2.71
N PRO A 265 21.70 -8.02 2.31
CA PRO A 265 20.84 -9.15 1.96
C PRO A 265 21.35 -9.96 0.77
N ILE A 266 21.24 -11.30 0.83
CA ILE A 266 21.81 -12.15 -0.21
C ILE A 266 21.18 -11.97 -1.59
N ASN A 267 19.89 -11.63 -1.69
CA ASN A 267 19.26 -11.38 -3.00
C ASN A 267 19.90 -10.20 -3.73
N ARG A 268 20.31 -9.18 -2.97
CA ARG A 268 21.04 -8.03 -3.48
C ARG A 268 22.43 -8.45 -3.97
N VAL A 269 23.14 -9.24 -3.16
CA VAL A 269 24.46 -9.80 -3.51
C VAL A 269 24.41 -10.62 -4.79
N LYS A 270 23.44 -11.53 -4.94
CA LYS A 270 23.24 -12.35 -6.14
C LYS A 270 23.14 -11.49 -7.41
N SER A 271 22.37 -10.41 -7.33
CA SER A 271 22.15 -9.51 -8.46
C SER A 271 23.43 -8.79 -8.89
N ILE A 272 24.20 -8.29 -7.92
CA ILE A 272 25.45 -7.56 -8.17
C ILE A 272 26.57 -8.50 -8.64
N VAL A 273 26.72 -9.65 -7.98
CA VAL A 273 27.73 -10.67 -8.35
C VAL A 273 27.51 -11.19 -9.76
N SER A 274 26.26 -11.40 -10.18
CA SER A 274 25.95 -11.81 -11.55
C SER A 274 26.47 -10.79 -12.58
N GLU A 275 26.27 -9.50 -12.31
CA GLU A 275 26.74 -8.43 -13.20
C GLU A 275 28.26 -8.25 -13.15
N LEU A 276 28.88 -8.27 -11.96
CA LEU A 276 30.33 -8.24 -11.81
C LEU A 276 30.99 -9.42 -12.53
N LYS A 277 30.42 -10.62 -12.44
CA LYS A 277 30.92 -11.81 -13.14
C LYS A 277 30.83 -11.65 -14.66
N ALA A 278 29.77 -11.04 -15.17
CA ALA A 278 29.55 -10.88 -16.61
C ALA A 278 30.34 -9.71 -17.23
N LYS A 279 30.47 -8.58 -16.52
CA LYS A 279 30.95 -7.30 -17.07
C LYS A 279 32.14 -6.69 -16.33
N GLY A 280 32.55 -7.25 -15.19
CA GLY A 280 33.60 -6.72 -14.30
C GLY A 280 33.20 -5.46 -13.53
N LYS A 281 32.06 -4.84 -13.84
CA LYS A 281 31.53 -3.63 -13.19
C LYS A 281 30.00 -3.60 -13.24
N VAL A 282 29.38 -2.92 -12.28
CA VAL A 282 27.94 -2.65 -12.28
C VAL A 282 27.66 -1.42 -13.14
N ASN A 283 26.79 -1.54 -14.15
CA ASN A 283 26.48 -0.42 -15.05
C ASN A 283 25.42 0.52 -14.45
N ARG A 284 25.88 1.69 -13.99
CA ARG A 284 25.02 2.79 -13.50
C ARG A 284 24.94 3.98 -14.46
N SER A 285 25.42 3.81 -15.69
CA SER A 285 25.30 4.84 -16.73
C SER A 285 23.90 4.79 -17.33
N PHE A 286 22.95 5.49 -16.72
CA PHE A 286 21.59 5.67 -17.22
C PHE A 286 21.16 7.13 -17.10
N ARG A 287 20.19 7.53 -17.92
CA ARG A 287 19.43 8.78 -17.75
C ARG A 287 17.97 8.44 -17.87
N THR A 288 17.18 8.84 -16.86
CA THR A 288 15.72 8.68 -16.89
C THR A 288 15.06 9.69 -17.84
N GLY A 289 15.73 10.82 -18.09
CA GLY A 289 15.21 11.95 -18.87
C GLY A 289 14.05 12.66 -18.19
N ILE A 290 13.93 12.55 -16.86
CA ILE A 290 12.99 13.34 -16.07
C ILE A 290 13.76 14.28 -15.14
N SER A 291 13.25 15.50 -14.99
CA SER A 291 13.64 16.41 -13.91
C SER A 291 12.55 16.42 -12.86
N ILE A 292 12.96 16.42 -11.60
CA ILE A 292 12.06 16.36 -10.45
C ILE A 292 12.43 17.45 -9.45
N GLN A 293 11.44 17.96 -8.72
CA GLN A 293 11.63 18.95 -7.66
C GLN A 293 10.92 18.48 -6.38
N PRO A 294 11.55 18.66 -5.19
CA PRO A 294 10.87 18.41 -3.93
C PRO A 294 9.65 19.33 -3.76
N ILE A 295 8.57 18.79 -3.22
CA ILE A 295 7.37 19.57 -2.90
C ILE A 295 7.53 20.16 -1.50
N ASP A 296 7.67 21.48 -1.41
CA ASP A 296 7.64 22.19 -0.13
C ASP A 296 6.21 22.42 0.38
N LYS A 297 6.08 22.98 1.59
CA LYS A 297 4.78 23.26 2.21
C LYS A 297 3.90 24.21 1.38
N GLY A 298 4.52 25.14 0.65
CA GLY A 298 3.82 26.09 -0.22
C GLY A 298 3.22 25.39 -1.43
N LEU A 299 4.03 24.59 -2.13
CA LEU A 299 3.60 23.75 -3.26
C LEU A 299 2.55 22.73 -2.84
N ALA A 300 2.73 22.06 -1.69
CA ALA A 300 1.75 21.11 -1.15
C ALA A 300 0.38 21.76 -0.92
N THR A 301 0.38 22.98 -0.35
CA THR A 301 -0.85 23.77 -0.13
C THR A 301 -1.48 24.19 -1.45
N TYR A 302 -0.67 24.69 -2.39
CA TYR A 302 -1.13 25.12 -3.71
C TYR A 302 -1.81 23.99 -4.49
N PHE A 303 -1.21 22.80 -4.50
CA PHE A 303 -1.73 21.63 -5.19
C PHE A 303 -2.77 20.82 -4.38
N GLY A 304 -3.06 21.22 -3.13
CA GLY A 304 -4.02 20.55 -2.26
C GLY A 304 -3.64 19.09 -1.95
N LEU A 305 -2.34 18.87 -1.72
CA LEU A 305 -1.76 17.55 -1.49
C LEU A 305 -1.77 17.22 0.00
N ASP A 306 -2.00 15.94 0.31
CA ASP A 306 -1.75 15.43 1.65
C ASP A 306 -0.23 15.45 1.91
N SER A 307 0.16 15.51 3.20
CA SER A 307 1.54 15.66 3.70
C SER A 307 2.56 14.58 3.25
N LYS A 308 2.13 13.63 2.42
CA LYS A 308 2.92 12.49 1.90
C LYS A 308 3.44 12.69 0.48
N ALA A 309 3.05 13.76 -0.22
CA ALA A 309 3.54 14.03 -1.57
C ALA A 309 4.93 14.66 -1.52
N SER A 310 5.93 14.04 -2.15
CA SER A 310 7.33 14.40 -1.94
C SER A 310 8.01 15.02 -3.14
N PHE A 311 7.61 14.69 -4.38
CA PHE A 311 8.24 15.22 -5.60
C PHE A 311 7.25 15.50 -6.71
N ILE A 312 7.52 16.55 -7.49
CA ILE A 312 6.82 16.90 -8.72
C ILE A 312 7.78 16.79 -9.92
N VAL A 313 7.30 16.27 -11.04
CA VAL A 313 8.03 16.22 -12.31
C VAL A 313 8.01 17.61 -12.94
N THR A 314 9.18 18.20 -13.17
CA THR A 314 9.33 19.55 -13.71
C THR A 314 9.74 19.58 -15.18
N ALA A 315 10.34 18.50 -15.69
CA ALA A 315 10.65 18.34 -17.11
C ALA A 315 10.66 16.87 -17.50
N VAL A 316 10.30 16.58 -18.75
CA VAL A 316 10.45 15.27 -19.38
C VAL A 316 11.13 15.47 -20.73
N GLU A 317 12.29 14.86 -20.92
CA GLU A 317 13.07 14.94 -22.16
C GLU A 317 12.41 14.07 -23.26
N PRO A 318 12.30 14.55 -24.51
CA PRO A 318 11.77 13.74 -25.61
C PRO A 318 12.61 12.50 -25.88
N ARG A 319 11.95 11.40 -26.27
CA ARG A 319 12.51 10.07 -26.54
C ARG A 319 13.22 9.43 -25.32
N SER A 320 12.98 9.95 -24.12
CA SER A 320 13.54 9.41 -22.89
C SER A 320 12.73 8.25 -22.31
N ALA A 321 13.33 7.53 -21.34
CA ALA A 321 12.61 6.52 -20.57
C ALA A 321 11.41 7.12 -19.81
N GLY A 322 11.51 8.37 -19.35
CA GLY A 322 10.43 9.09 -18.70
C GLY A 322 9.23 9.32 -19.61
N GLU A 323 9.47 9.76 -20.84
CA GLU A 323 8.40 9.94 -21.84
C GLU A 323 7.79 8.60 -22.26
N GLN A 324 8.62 7.58 -22.50
CA GLN A 324 8.17 6.23 -22.84
C GLN A 324 7.33 5.60 -21.72
N ALA A 325 7.63 5.92 -20.46
CA ALA A 325 6.84 5.54 -19.29
C ALA A 325 5.55 6.36 -19.14
N GLY A 326 5.33 7.36 -19.99
CA GLY A 326 4.14 8.20 -20.02
C GLY A 326 4.11 9.29 -18.94
N LEU A 327 5.25 9.65 -18.33
CA LEU A 327 5.32 10.74 -17.36
C LEU A 327 5.11 12.10 -18.03
N LEU A 328 4.45 13.01 -17.33
CA LEU A 328 4.19 14.37 -17.78
C LEU A 328 4.73 15.39 -16.76
N VAL A 329 5.04 16.59 -17.25
CA VAL A 329 5.31 17.74 -16.39
C VAL A 329 4.08 18.00 -15.51
N GLY A 330 4.30 18.12 -14.20
CA GLY A 330 3.25 18.28 -13.18
C GLY A 330 2.81 16.98 -12.51
N ASP A 331 3.33 15.82 -12.91
CA ASP A 331 3.07 14.57 -12.18
C ASP A 331 3.71 14.61 -10.79
N ILE A 332 2.96 14.20 -9.77
CA ILE A 332 3.43 14.09 -8.40
C ILE A 332 3.80 12.63 -8.13
N ILE A 333 5.04 12.36 -7.74
CA ILE A 333 5.51 11.02 -7.41
C ILE A 333 5.18 10.74 -5.93
N LEU A 334 4.38 9.70 -5.69
CA LEU A 334 3.93 9.27 -4.36
C LEU A 334 4.76 8.11 -3.82
N GLU A 335 5.07 7.12 -4.66
CA GLU A 335 5.84 5.93 -4.28
C GLU A 335 6.81 5.52 -5.40
N VAL A 336 7.94 4.96 -5.01
CA VAL A 336 8.92 4.33 -5.90
C VAL A 336 9.11 2.88 -5.46
N ASN A 337 8.90 1.94 -6.38
CA ASN A 337 8.93 0.49 -6.13
C ASN A 337 8.03 0.05 -4.97
N GLY A 338 6.86 0.70 -4.83
CA GLY A 338 5.86 0.41 -3.79
C GLY A 338 6.22 0.94 -2.40
N LYS A 339 7.30 1.73 -2.27
CA LYS A 339 7.68 2.39 -1.01
C LYS A 339 7.46 3.91 -1.14
N PRO A 340 6.85 4.57 -0.13
CA PRO A 340 6.82 6.03 -0.06
C PRO A 340 8.23 6.60 -0.04
N VAL A 341 8.43 7.78 -0.63
CA VAL A 341 9.75 8.44 -0.66
C VAL A 341 9.67 9.81 0.02
N PRO A 342 9.70 9.87 1.37
CA PRO A 342 9.46 11.10 2.13
C PRO A 342 10.50 12.21 1.95
N SER A 343 11.73 11.93 1.46
CA SER A 343 12.80 12.94 1.41
C SER A 343 13.65 12.90 0.14
N SER A 344 14.23 14.06 -0.23
CA SER A 344 15.16 14.21 -1.36
C SER A 344 16.39 13.32 -1.23
N ASN A 345 16.87 13.11 0.00
CA ASN A 345 18.00 12.25 0.28
C ASN A 345 17.70 10.77 -0.01
N GLU A 346 16.50 10.29 0.34
CA GLU A 346 16.09 8.92 0.03
C GLU A 346 15.94 8.69 -1.47
N LEU A 347 15.40 9.67 -2.20
CA LEU A 347 15.30 9.58 -3.65
C LEU A 347 16.67 9.58 -4.33
N ALA A 348 17.59 10.42 -3.87
CA ALA A 348 18.96 10.43 -4.36
C ALA A 348 19.66 9.08 -4.13
N GLN A 349 19.42 8.43 -2.99
CA GLN A 349 19.95 7.09 -2.71
C GLN A 349 19.32 6.01 -3.57
N ILE A 350 18.01 6.06 -3.78
CA ILE A 350 17.33 5.17 -4.73
C ILE A 350 18.02 5.30 -6.09
N MET A 351 18.19 6.54 -6.58
CA MET A 351 18.80 6.83 -7.89
C MET A 351 20.26 6.37 -7.99
N LEU A 352 21.06 6.50 -6.93
CA LEU A 352 22.46 6.06 -6.91
C LEU A 352 22.61 4.54 -7.04
N GLU A 353 21.64 3.76 -6.58
CA GLU A 353 21.67 2.30 -6.67
C GLU A 353 21.14 1.74 -7.98
N LEU A 354 20.39 2.53 -8.75
CA LEU A 354 19.75 2.04 -9.97
C LEU A 354 20.77 1.60 -11.01
N ARG A 355 20.36 0.61 -11.79
CA ARG A 355 21.18 0.03 -12.85
C ARG A 355 20.55 0.27 -14.21
N SER A 356 21.39 0.32 -15.23
CA SER A 356 20.94 0.40 -16.61
C SER A 356 20.08 -0.82 -16.95
N GLY A 357 18.87 -0.58 -17.46
CA GLY A 357 17.89 -1.63 -17.78
C GLY A 357 16.96 -2.04 -16.63
N GLU A 358 17.12 -1.47 -15.43
CA GLU A 358 16.20 -1.71 -14.31
C GLU A 358 14.87 -0.98 -14.51
N VAL A 359 13.76 -1.67 -14.27
CA VAL A 359 12.40 -1.09 -14.39
C VAL A 359 11.97 -0.53 -13.05
N LEU A 360 11.77 0.80 -13.00
CA LEU A 360 11.19 1.49 -11.86
C LEU A 360 9.66 1.45 -11.91
N LYS A 361 9.01 1.06 -10.81
CA LYS A 361 7.56 1.21 -10.65
C LYS A 361 7.28 2.51 -9.90
N LEU A 362 6.64 3.47 -10.57
CA LEU A 362 6.25 4.74 -9.96
C LEU A 362 4.75 4.75 -9.72
N LYS A 363 4.32 5.17 -8.52
CA LYS A 363 2.94 5.57 -8.26
C LYS A 363 2.88 7.08 -8.33
N ILE A 364 2.09 7.60 -9.25
CA ILE A 364 1.97 9.04 -9.48
C ILE A 364 0.55 9.54 -9.22
N GLN A 365 0.44 10.83 -8.94
CA GLN A 365 -0.77 11.61 -8.96
C GLN A 365 -0.62 12.70 -10.02
N ARG A 366 -1.41 12.61 -11.09
CA ARG A 366 -1.42 13.59 -12.18
C ARG A 366 -2.51 14.63 -11.92
N ASN A 367 -2.23 15.90 -12.25
CA ASN A 367 -3.11 17.07 -12.10
C ASN A 367 -4.61 16.73 -12.21
N LYS A 368 -5.41 17.27 -11.29
CA LYS A 368 -6.87 17.25 -11.36
C LYS A 368 -7.29 17.86 -12.70
N LYS A 369 -7.57 17.02 -13.70
CA LYS A 369 -8.22 17.42 -14.94
C LYS A 369 -9.47 18.22 -14.56
N THR A 370 -9.63 19.39 -15.15
CA THR A 370 -10.85 20.19 -14.96
C THR A 370 -11.91 19.58 -15.86
N PHE A 371 -13.06 19.22 -15.28
CA PHE A 371 -14.16 18.59 -16.00
C PHE A 371 -15.19 19.63 -16.37
N ASN A 372 -15.31 19.84 -17.68
CA ASN A 372 -16.35 20.69 -18.23
C ASN A 372 -17.63 19.88 -18.34
N ILE A 373 -18.66 20.27 -17.59
CA ILE A 373 -19.92 19.55 -17.54
C ILE A 373 -21.08 20.41 -18.04
N GLY A 374 -22.04 19.72 -18.68
CA GLY A 374 -23.37 20.23 -18.96
C GLY A 374 -24.40 19.58 -18.04
N ILE A 375 -25.46 20.31 -17.68
CA ILE A 375 -26.58 19.76 -16.90
C ILE A 375 -27.86 19.84 -17.74
N ASN A 376 -28.49 18.70 -18.03
CA ASN A 376 -29.80 18.65 -18.67
C ASN A 376 -30.89 18.43 -17.61
N GLY A 377 -31.83 19.37 -17.52
CA GLY A 377 -32.86 19.41 -16.48
C GLY A 377 -32.34 20.05 -15.19
N PHE A 378 -32.70 21.31 -14.96
CA PHE A 378 -32.27 22.10 -13.80
C PHE A 378 -33.31 22.09 -12.67
N GLY A 379 -33.88 20.91 -12.43
CA GLY A 379 -34.80 20.61 -11.33
C GLY A 379 -34.09 20.48 -9.98
N ARG A 380 -34.70 19.74 -9.05
CA ARG A 380 -34.13 19.49 -7.70
C ARG A 380 -32.69 18.97 -7.76
N ILE A 381 -32.48 17.86 -8.48
CA ILE A 381 -31.16 17.21 -8.58
C ILE A 381 -30.17 18.07 -9.37
N GLY A 382 -30.55 18.58 -10.54
CA GLY A 382 -29.66 19.42 -11.37
C GLY A 382 -29.10 20.64 -10.61
N ARG A 383 -29.95 21.35 -9.85
CA ARG A 383 -29.49 22.48 -9.02
C ARG A 383 -28.56 22.07 -7.88
N LEU A 384 -28.82 20.93 -7.24
CA LEU A 384 -27.96 20.45 -6.16
C LEU A 384 -26.64 19.88 -6.67
N VAL A 385 -26.63 19.23 -7.83
CA VAL A 385 -25.40 18.85 -8.54
C VAL A 385 -24.59 20.11 -8.86
N PHE A 386 -25.22 21.18 -9.35
CA PHE A 386 -24.55 22.46 -9.54
C PHE A 386 -23.96 23.02 -8.23
N ARG A 387 -24.76 23.05 -7.15
CA ARG A 387 -24.29 23.53 -5.83
C ARG A 387 -23.10 22.70 -5.30
N GLN A 388 -23.07 21.40 -5.55
CA GLN A 388 -21.96 20.53 -5.18
C GLN A 388 -20.74 20.73 -6.08
N ALA A 389 -20.95 20.83 -7.40
CA ALA A 389 -19.90 21.09 -8.38
C ALA A 389 -19.20 22.42 -8.11
N LEU A 390 -19.94 23.46 -7.70
CA LEU A 390 -19.37 24.77 -7.35
C LEU A 390 -18.36 24.71 -6.19
N LYS A 391 -18.45 23.70 -5.32
CA LYS A 391 -17.48 23.47 -4.24
C LYS A 391 -16.21 22.76 -4.72
N GLN A 392 -16.20 22.21 -5.94
CA GLN A 392 -15.08 21.47 -6.50
C GLN A 392 -14.22 22.39 -7.38
N LYS A 393 -12.92 22.45 -7.12
CA LYS A 393 -11.98 23.27 -7.91
C LYS A 393 -11.74 22.74 -9.33
N ASN A 394 -12.11 21.50 -9.60
CA ASN A 394 -11.80 20.79 -10.84
C ASN A 394 -13.05 20.38 -11.63
N ILE A 395 -14.20 21.01 -11.37
CA ILE A 395 -15.42 20.81 -12.15
C ILE A 395 -15.93 22.20 -12.54
N ASP A 396 -16.06 22.45 -13.84
CA ASP A 396 -16.65 23.66 -14.38
C ASP A 396 -17.98 23.32 -15.03
N VAL A 397 -19.06 23.92 -14.55
CA VAL A 397 -20.37 23.83 -15.22
C VAL A 397 -20.43 24.91 -16.29
N LEU A 398 -20.42 24.50 -17.55
CA LEU A 398 -20.38 25.45 -18.68
C LEU A 398 -21.77 25.78 -19.21
N ALA A 399 -22.69 24.82 -19.15
CA ALA A 399 -24.01 24.96 -19.73
C ALA A 399 -25.09 24.21 -18.94
N ILE A 400 -26.30 24.77 -18.93
CA ILE A 400 -27.49 24.20 -18.33
C ILE A 400 -28.61 24.27 -19.37
N ASN A 401 -29.30 23.15 -19.57
CA ASN A 401 -30.53 23.10 -20.36
C ASN A 401 -31.74 22.88 -19.45
N ASP A 402 -32.74 23.75 -19.55
CA ASP A 402 -34.06 23.57 -18.96
C ASP A 402 -35.10 24.34 -19.78
N LEU A 403 -36.36 23.91 -19.78
CA LEU A 403 -37.42 24.51 -20.60
C LEU A 403 -37.99 25.79 -19.95
N THR A 404 -37.10 26.62 -19.41
CA THR A 404 -37.39 27.78 -18.56
C THR A 404 -36.34 28.87 -18.77
N ASP A 405 -36.69 30.15 -18.55
CA ASP A 405 -35.77 31.28 -18.73
C ASP A 405 -34.69 31.40 -17.63
N ALA A 406 -33.58 32.07 -17.96
CA ALA A 406 -32.44 32.24 -17.06
C ALA A 406 -32.78 33.00 -15.76
N THR A 407 -33.75 33.92 -15.77
CA THR A 407 -34.15 34.68 -14.58
C THR A 407 -34.81 33.76 -13.57
N THR A 408 -35.74 32.93 -14.03
CA THR A 408 -36.40 31.93 -13.19
C THR A 408 -35.40 30.90 -12.66
N LEU A 409 -34.52 30.37 -13.52
CA LEU A 409 -33.50 29.40 -13.10
C LEU A 409 -32.51 29.99 -12.08
N ALA A 410 -32.06 31.23 -12.28
CA ALA A 410 -31.19 31.94 -11.34
C ALA A 410 -31.88 32.15 -9.98
N HIS A 411 -33.17 32.50 -9.99
CA HIS A 411 -33.96 32.63 -8.76
C HIS A 411 -34.03 31.31 -7.99
N LEU A 412 -34.36 30.20 -8.67
CA LEU A 412 -34.48 28.87 -8.06
C LEU A 412 -33.12 28.28 -7.64
N LEU A 413 -32.01 28.70 -8.26
CA LEU A 413 -30.67 28.37 -7.79
C LEU A 413 -30.34 29.14 -6.50
N LYS A 414 -30.70 30.42 -6.45
CA LYS A 414 -30.41 31.32 -5.34
C LYS A 414 -31.19 30.95 -4.08
N TYR A 415 -32.49 30.66 -4.21
CA TYR A 415 -33.39 30.37 -3.10
C TYR A 415 -33.92 28.93 -3.16
N ASP A 416 -33.72 28.18 -2.08
CA ASP A 416 -34.17 26.79 -1.95
C ASP A 416 -34.82 26.59 -0.58
N SER A 417 -36.04 26.05 -0.56
CA SER A 417 -36.83 25.88 0.68
C SER A 417 -36.27 24.81 1.62
N THR A 418 -35.52 23.84 1.09
CA THR A 418 -34.97 22.72 1.87
C THR A 418 -33.51 22.99 2.24
N HIS A 419 -32.72 23.47 1.28
CA HIS A 419 -31.26 23.63 1.41
C HIS A 419 -30.83 25.09 1.59
N GLY A 420 -31.78 25.99 1.81
CA GLY A 420 -31.54 27.40 2.04
C GLY A 420 -30.92 28.14 0.84
N ARG A 421 -30.43 29.35 1.13
CA ARG A 421 -29.81 30.21 0.13
C ARG A 421 -28.42 29.69 -0.26
N ILE A 422 -28.09 29.70 -1.55
CA ILE A 422 -26.74 29.34 -2.01
C ILE A 422 -25.71 30.37 -1.51
N ASN A 423 -24.54 29.88 -1.08
CA ASN A 423 -23.40 30.73 -0.73
C ASN A 423 -22.59 31.10 -2.00
N ALA A 424 -23.21 31.85 -2.90
CA ALA A 424 -22.60 32.35 -4.13
C ALA A 424 -23.32 33.61 -4.59
N GLU A 425 -22.61 34.49 -5.29
CA GLU A 425 -23.25 35.58 -6.03
C GLU A 425 -23.90 35.00 -7.28
N VAL A 426 -25.20 35.22 -7.44
CA VAL A 426 -25.98 34.76 -8.59
C VAL A 426 -26.70 35.95 -9.21
N SER A 427 -26.43 36.19 -10.48
CA SER A 427 -27.07 37.22 -11.30
C SER A 427 -27.37 36.67 -12.70
N VAL A 428 -28.03 37.47 -13.53
CA VAL A 428 -28.41 37.12 -14.91
C VAL A 428 -27.74 38.12 -15.85
N ALA A 429 -27.16 37.62 -16.94
CA ALA A 429 -26.58 38.44 -18.00
C ALA A 429 -27.20 38.02 -19.34
N GLY A 430 -28.16 38.81 -19.82
CA GLY A 430 -28.94 38.47 -21.02
C GLY A 430 -29.74 37.18 -20.82
N ASN A 431 -29.43 36.16 -21.62
CA ASN A 431 -30.07 34.84 -21.55
C ASN A 431 -29.28 33.83 -20.72
N ASP A 432 -28.21 34.23 -20.03
CA ASP A 432 -27.30 33.34 -19.32
C ASP A 432 -27.27 33.65 -17.81
N ILE A 433 -26.86 32.67 -16.99
CA ILE A 433 -26.69 32.86 -15.54
C ILE A 433 -25.23 33.19 -15.25
N VAL A 434 -24.97 34.14 -14.35
CA VAL A 434 -23.63 34.43 -13.85
C VAL A 434 -23.55 34.00 -12.39
N VAL A 435 -22.58 33.13 -12.07
CA VAL A 435 -22.31 32.66 -10.70
C VAL A 435 -20.86 32.96 -10.32
N ASN A 436 -20.64 33.74 -9.26
CA ASN A 436 -19.31 34.20 -8.83
C ASN A 436 -18.48 34.79 -9.99
N GLY A 437 -19.12 35.59 -10.85
CA GLY A 437 -18.50 36.19 -12.03
C GLY A 437 -18.30 35.25 -13.23
N LYS A 438 -18.56 33.94 -13.11
CA LYS A 438 -18.51 32.99 -14.23
C LYS A 438 -19.86 32.91 -14.94
N THR A 439 -19.85 33.07 -16.27
CA THR A 439 -21.06 32.92 -17.09
C THR A 439 -21.31 31.45 -17.40
N ILE A 440 -22.54 31.00 -17.21
CA ILE A 440 -23.04 29.66 -17.52
C ILE A 440 -24.11 29.79 -18.60
N LYS A 441 -23.90 29.10 -19.72
CA LYS A 441 -24.83 29.15 -20.86
C LYS A 441 -26.16 28.52 -20.48
N ILE A 442 -27.27 29.20 -20.74
CA ILE A 442 -28.61 28.60 -20.63
C ILE A 442 -29.18 28.31 -22.01
N THR A 443 -29.76 27.12 -22.15
CA THR A 443 -30.52 26.70 -23.33
C THR A 443 -31.89 26.18 -22.90
N ALA A 444 -32.85 26.18 -23.83
CA ALA A 444 -34.21 25.70 -23.62
C ALA A 444 -34.65 24.74 -24.74
N GLU A 445 -33.82 23.74 -25.02
CA GLU A 445 -34.07 22.77 -26.09
C GLU A 445 -34.76 21.51 -25.55
N LYS A 446 -35.80 21.08 -26.28
CA LYS A 446 -36.57 19.89 -25.93
C LYS A 446 -35.91 18.59 -26.37
N ASP A 447 -35.17 18.61 -27.49
CA ASP A 447 -34.51 17.42 -28.03
C ASP A 447 -33.02 17.43 -27.65
N PRO A 448 -32.57 16.47 -26.81
CA PRO A 448 -31.17 16.32 -26.43
C PRO A 448 -30.14 16.34 -27.56
N ALA A 449 -30.53 15.93 -28.77
CA ALA A 449 -29.65 15.89 -29.94
C ALA A 449 -29.29 17.28 -30.48
N GLN A 450 -30.08 18.32 -30.16
CA GLN A 450 -29.88 19.70 -30.64
C GLN A 450 -29.02 20.55 -29.69
N LEU A 451 -28.69 20.04 -28.50
CA LEU A 451 -28.02 20.80 -27.44
C LEU A 451 -26.56 21.19 -27.72
N SER A 452 -25.97 20.66 -28.79
CA SER A 452 -24.63 21.04 -29.27
C SER A 452 -23.56 21.09 -28.17
N TRP A 453 -23.59 20.15 -27.22
CA TRP A 453 -22.67 20.06 -26.08
C TRP A 453 -21.19 20.16 -26.45
N GLY A 454 -20.79 19.58 -27.58
CA GLY A 454 -19.42 19.67 -28.07
C GLY A 454 -18.99 21.10 -28.39
N ALA A 455 -19.88 21.91 -28.97
CA ALA A 455 -19.62 23.32 -29.25
C ALA A 455 -19.59 24.18 -27.97
N LEU A 456 -20.31 23.75 -26.93
CA LEU A 456 -20.28 24.37 -25.59
C LEU A 456 -19.10 23.91 -24.74
N GLY A 457 -18.29 22.96 -25.22
CA GLY A 457 -17.11 22.44 -24.52
C GLY A 457 -17.43 21.47 -23.39
N CYS A 458 -18.65 20.94 -23.31
CA CYS A 458 -19.06 20.00 -22.27
C CYS A 458 -18.60 18.57 -22.60
N ASP A 459 -17.72 18.01 -21.77
CA ASP A 459 -17.24 16.63 -21.91
C ASP A 459 -18.23 15.62 -21.30
N ILE A 460 -18.82 15.97 -20.16
CA ILE A 460 -19.75 15.10 -19.42
C ILE A 460 -21.09 15.81 -19.30
N VAL A 461 -22.19 15.11 -19.56
CA VAL A 461 -23.54 15.61 -19.35
C VAL A 461 -24.18 14.89 -18.18
N VAL A 462 -24.69 15.65 -17.21
CA VAL A 462 -25.56 15.15 -16.16
C VAL A 462 -27.00 15.22 -16.68
N GLU A 463 -27.59 14.05 -16.96
CA GLU A 463 -28.97 13.89 -17.36
C GLU A 463 -29.85 13.78 -16.12
N SER A 464 -30.48 14.89 -15.74
CA SER A 464 -31.29 15.05 -14.53
C SER A 464 -32.74 15.47 -14.79
N THR A 465 -33.25 15.26 -16.01
CA THR A 465 -34.68 15.43 -16.34
C THR A 465 -35.54 14.27 -15.81
N GLY A 466 -34.94 13.08 -15.70
CA GLY A 466 -35.65 11.82 -15.41
C GLY A 466 -36.42 11.24 -16.59
N LEU A 467 -36.28 11.80 -17.79
CA LEU A 467 -36.98 11.35 -19.00
C LEU A 467 -36.12 10.47 -19.92
N PHE A 468 -34.82 10.77 -20.01
CA PHE A 468 -33.90 10.10 -20.94
C PHE A 468 -33.08 9.02 -20.21
N THR A 469 -33.73 7.89 -19.87
CA THR A 469 -33.18 6.86 -18.96
C THR A 469 -32.75 5.56 -19.64
N ASN A 470 -32.58 5.55 -20.97
CA ASN A 470 -32.10 4.38 -21.72
C ASN A 470 -31.04 4.76 -22.75
N ARG A 471 -30.36 3.78 -23.35
CA ARG A 471 -29.24 4.07 -24.27
C ARG A 471 -29.66 4.93 -25.46
N ALA A 472 -30.78 4.63 -26.09
CA ALA A 472 -31.22 5.36 -27.28
C ALA A 472 -31.53 6.83 -26.97
N SER A 473 -32.25 7.09 -25.87
CA SER A 473 -32.69 8.41 -25.46
C SER A 473 -31.55 9.27 -24.92
N SER A 474 -30.70 8.72 -24.05
CA SER A 474 -29.53 9.41 -23.48
C SER A 474 -28.36 9.53 -24.46
N GLY A 475 -28.22 8.59 -25.40
CA GLY A 475 -27.21 8.61 -26.47
C GLY A 475 -27.35 9.79 -27.43
N LYS A 476 -28.49 10.47 -27.42
CA LYS A 476 -28.67 11.76 -28.11
C LYS A 476 -27.71 12.84 -27.60
N HIS A 477 -27.35 12.83 -26.32
CA HIS A 477 -26.34 13.75 -25.80
C HIS A 477 -24.94 13.47 -26.34
N LEU A 478 -24.61 12.18 -26.56
CA LEU A 478 -23.35 11.81 -27.23
C LEU A 478 -23.33 12.30 -28.67
N SER A 479 -24.47 12.18 -29.36
CA SER A 479 -24.64 12.70 -30.73
C SER A 479 -24.51 14.22 -30.79
N ALA A 480 -24.90 14.93 -29.72
CA ALA A 480 -24.71 16.37 -29.55
C ALA A 480 -23.27 16.76 -29.15
N GLY A 481 -22.33 15.81 -29.05
CA GLY A 481 -20.91 16.06 -28.84
C GLY A 481 -20.39 15.87 -27.41
N ALA A 482 -21.23 15.43 -26.47
CA ALA A 482 -20.74 15.00 -25.16
C ALA A 482 -19.95 13.69 -25.27
N LYS A 483 -18.93 13.50 -24.44
CA LYS A 483 -18.14 12.26 -24.41
C LYS A 483 -18.75 11.20 -23.50
N LYS A 484 -19.35 11.63 -22.39
CA LYS A 484 -20.03 10.77 -21.41
C LYS A 484 -21.34 11.37 -20.93
N VAL A 485 -22.26 10.52 -20.50
CA VAL A 485 -23.56 10.87 -19.92
C VAL A 485 -23.72 10.15 -18.59
N ILE A 486 -24.06 10.91 -17.55
CA ILE A 486 -24.44 10.40 -16.22
C ILE A 486 -25.94 10.60 -16.04
N ILE A 487 -26.69 9.50 -15.96
CA ILE A 487 -28.13 9.52 -15.69
C ILE A 487 -28.35 9.58 -14.18
N SER A 488 -29.06 10.61 -13.70
CA SER A 488 -29.34 10.84 -12.28
C SER A 488 -30.63 10.14 -11.80
N ALA A 489 -30.93 8.97 -12.36
CA ALA A 489 -32.11 8.16 -12.09
C ALA A 489 -31.84 6.68 -12.42
N PRO A 490 -32.68 5.73 -11.96
CA PRO A 490 -32.68 4.36 -12.48
C PRO A 490 -32.79 4.35 -14.00
N ALA A 491 -31.97 3.53 -14.64
CA ALA A 491 -31.92 3.39 -16.08
C ALA A 491 -32.28 1.96 -16.51
N ASP A 492 -32.59 1.82 -17.80
CA ASP A 492 -32.82 0.53 -18.44
C ASP A 492 -31.52 -0.29 -18.50
N LYS A 493 -31.63 -1.62 -18.64
CA LYS A 493 -30.47 -2.53 -18.63
C LYS A 493 -29.57 -2.42 -19.87
N ASP A 494 -29.94 -1.59 -20.85
CA ASP A 494 -29.25 -1.43 -22.14
C ASP A 494 -28.10 -0.39 -22.13
N ILE A 495 -27.90 0.32 -21.01
CA ILE A 495 -26.79 1.26 -20.80
C ILE A 495 -25.48 0.54 -20.43
N ASP A 496 -24.35 1.25 -20.39
CA ASP A 496 -23.04 0.63 -20.15
C ASP A 496 -22.89 0.12 -18.71
N ALA A 497 -23.31 0.91 -17.73
CA ALA A 497 -23.16 0.55 -16.31
C ALA A 497 -24.16 1.27 -15.41
N THR A 498 -24.56 0.60 -14.33
CA THR A 498 -25.18 1.22 -13.15
C THR A 498 -24.18 1.16 -12.00
N VAL A 499 -23.88 2.31 -11.40
CA VAL A 499 -22.83 2.44 -10.39
C VAL A 499 -23.37 3.02 -9.10
N VAL A 500 -22.92 2.45 -7.98
CA VAL A 500 -23.01 3.03 -6.64
C VAL A 500 -21.60 3.12 -6.07
N ILE A 501 -21.16 4.35 -5.81
CA ILE A 501 -19.82 4.62 -5.24
C ILE A 501 -19.72 4.00 -3.84
N GLY A 502 -18.62 3.32 -3.56
CA GLY A 502 -18.36 2.53 -2.36
C GLY A 502 -18.81 1.07 -2.46
N VAL A 503 -19.40 0.66 -3.59
CA VAL A 503 -19.97 -0.68 -3.79
C VAL A 503 -19.37 -1.37 -5.00
N ASN A 504 -19.57 -0.81 -6.19
CA ASN A 504 -19.20 -1.46 -7.46
C ASN A 504 -18.45 -0.55 -8.43
N GLU A 505 -18.00 0.63 -8.01
CA GLU A 505 -17.31 1.59 -8.87
C GLU A 505 -16.03 1.03 -9.51
N LYS A 506 -15.43 0.01 -8.90
CA LYS A 506 -14.26 -0.72 -9.43
C LYS A 506 -14.57 -1.54 -10.70
N THR A 507 -15.84 -1.72 -11.05
CA THR A 507 -16.22 -2.43 -12.29
C THR A 507 -16.07 -1.55 -13.53
N LEU A 508 -15.97 -0.23 -13.36
CA LEU A 508 -15.77 0.71 -14.46
C LEU A 508 -14.39 0.52 -15.09
N LYS A 509 -14.36 0.40 -16.41
CA LYS A 509 -13.14 0.25 -17.22
C LYS A 509 -12.68 1.58 -17.81
N GLY A 510 -13.50 2.63 -17.70
CA GLY A 510 -13.24 3.96 -18.24
C GLY A 510 -13.76 4.15 -19.66
N THR A 511 -14.12 3.06 -20.35
CA THR A 511 -14.66 3.05 -21.72
C THR A 511 -16.16 3.29 -21.77
N GLU A 512 -16.85 3.21 -20.63
CA GLU A 512 -18.29 3.43 -20.53
C GLU A 512 -18.63 4.87 -20.91
N GLN A 513 -19.66 5.04 -21.74
CA GLN A 513 -20.14 6.32 -22.23
C GLN A 513 -21.43 6.75 -21.52
N ILE A 514 -22.33 5.83 -21.19
CA ILE A 514 -23.63 6.11 -20.58
C ILE A 514 -23.76 5.32 -19.28
N ILE A 515 -23.78 6.03 -18.17
CA ILE A 515 -23.73 5.44 -16.83
C ILE A 515 -24.90 5.97 -16.00
N SER A 516 -25.59 5.08 -15.28
CA SER A 516 -26.58 5.48 -14.27
C SER A 516 -25.94 5.53 -12.90
N ASN A 517 -26.22 6.58 -12.15
CA ASN A 517 -25.87 6.68 -10.73
C ASN A 517 -26.95 6.02 -9.83
N ALA A 518 -27.74 5.10 -10.38
CA ALA A 518 -28.87 4.44 -9.73
C ALA A 518 -29.90 5.44 -9.13
N SER A 519 -30.57 5.07 -8.05
CA SER A 519 -31.46 5.97 -7.28
C SER A 519 -30.85 6.38 -5.95
N CYS A 520 -31.42 7.42 -5.32
CA CYS A 520 -31.09 7.82 -3.94
C CYS A 520 -31.28 6.67 -2.94
N THR A 521 -32.40 5.94 -3.01
CA THR A 521 -32.64 4.77 -2.15
C THR A 521 -31.65 3.63 -2.42
N THR A 522 -31.25 3.40 -3.68
CA THR A 522 -30.22 2.38 -4.00
C THR A 522 -28.86 2.78 -3.43
N ASN A 523 -28.49 4.07 -3.51
CA ASN A 523 -27.24 4.57 -2.94
C ASN A 523 -27.21 4.47 -1.41
N CYS A 524 -28.36 4.57 -0.73
CA CYS A 524 -28.47 4.32 0.71
C CYS A 524 -28.41 2.81 1.05
N LEU A 525 -29.18 2.00 0.33
CA LEU A 525 -29.32 0.57 0.61
C LEU A 525 -28.04 -0.23 0.30
N ALA A 526 -27.40 0.02 -0.84
CA ALA A 526 -26.33 -0.84 -1.35
C ALA A 526 -25.10 -0.91 -0.41
N PRO A 527 -24.63 0.18 0.23
CA PRO A 527 -23.58 0.11 1.25
C PRO A 527 -23.95 -0.83 2.41
N MET A 528 -25.18 -0.74 2.93
CA MET A 528 -25.65 -1.60 4.02
C MET A 528 -25.71 -3.06 3.61
N VAL A 529 -26.26 -3.33 2.43
CA VAL A 529 -26.36 -4.68 1.88
C VAL A 529 -24.98 -5.27 1.64
N LYS A 530 -24.05 -4.50 1.05
CA LYS A 530 -22.70 -4.95 0.75
C LYS A 530 -21.98 -5.39 2.02
N LEU A 531 -21.97 -4.56 3.07
CA LEU A 531 -21.30 -4.90 4.32
C LEU A 531 -21.89 -6.16 4.96
N LEU A 532 -23.21 -6.24 5.04
CA LEU A 532 -23.88 -7.43 5.60
C LEU A 532 -23.63 -8.68 4.76
N HIS A 533 -23.60 -8.56 3.43
CA HIS A 533 -23.38 -9.70 2.55
C HIS A 533 -21.93 -10.19 2.61
N ASP A 534 -20.96 -9.28 2.52
CA ASP A 534 -19.54 -9.61 2.57
C ASP A 534 -19.18 -10.31 3.90
N GLN A 535 -19.77 -9.87 5.02
CA GLN A 535 -19.45 -10.40 6.34
C GLN A 535 -20.30 -11.61 6.76
N PHE A 536 -21.59 -11.62 6.43
CA PHE A 536 -22.55 -12.59 6.97
C PHE A 536 -23.29 -13.42 5.92
N ALA A 537 -23.06 -13.16 4.63
CA ALA A 537 -23.71 -13.81 3.50
C ALA A 537 -25.24 -13.80 3.59
N ILE A 538 -25.85 -12.77 3.01
CA ILE A 538 -27.32 -12.65 2.89
C ILE A 538 -27.89 -13.79 2.04
N GLU A 539 -28.93 -14.44 2.54
CA GLU A 539 -29.75 -15.41 1.82
C GLU A 539 -30.88 -14.72 1.05
N ASN A 540 -31.71 -13.94 1.74
CA ASN A 540 -32.82 -13.16 1.18
C ASN A 540 -33.05 -11.91 2.03
N GLY A 541 -33.72 -10.89 1.48
CA GLY A 541 -34.03 -9.69 2.25
C GLY A 541 -35.18 -8.85 1.69
N ILE A 542 -35.79 -8.06 2.57
CA ILE A 542 -36.88 -7.14 2.26
C ILE A 542 -36.53 -5.75 2.78
N MET A 543 -36.78 -4.74 1.96
CA MET A 543 -36.58 -3.34 2.29
C MET A 543 -37.89 -2.56 2.27
N THR A 544 -38.09 -1.71 3.27
CA THR A 544 -39.08 -0.62 3.23
C THR A 544 -38.34 0.69 3.31
N THR A 545 -38.71 1.69 2.52
CA THR A 545 -38.21 3.07 2.73
C THR A 545 -39.34 4.01 3.07
N ALA A 546 -39.21 4.75 4.18
CA ALA A 546 -40.02 5.95 4.40
C ALA A 546 -39.30 7.10 3.70
N HIS A 547 -39.89 7.54 2.60
CA HIS A 547 -39.23 8.45 1.67
C HIS A 547 -39.94 9.80 1.67
N ALA A 548 -39.16 10.88 1.72
CA ALA A 548 -39.66 12.23 1.49
C ALA A 548 -40.47 12.31 0.18
N TYR A 549 -41.43 13.23 0.10
CA TYR A 549 -42.12 13.43 -1.17
C TYR A 549 -41.17 13.97 -2.23
N THR A 550 -41.53 13.76 -3.48
CA THR A 550 -40.83 14.23 -4.67
C THR A 550 -41.83 14.96 -5.57
N ASN A 551 -41.35 15.62 -6.63
CA ASN A 551 -42.22 16.28 -7.60
C ASN A 551 -43.19 15.34 -8.36
N ASP A 552 -42.99 14.02 -8.25
CA ASP A 552 -43.90 13.02 -8.81
C ASP A 552 -45.18 12.84 -7.98
N GLN A 553 -45.17 13.23 -6.69
CA GLN A 553 -46.39 13.25 -5.87
C GLN A 553 -47.16 14.55 -6.07
N ARG A 554 -48.49 14.50 -5.96
CA ARG A 554 -49.35 15.67 -6.20
C ARG A 554 -49.57 16.46 -4.91
N ILE A 555 -49.55 17.79 -5.01
CA ILE A 555 -49.87 18.66 -3.86
C ILE A 555 -51.33 18.48 -3.44
N LEU A 556 -52.22 18.42 -4.44
CA LEU A 556 -53.64 18.14 -4.30
C LEU A 556 -54.02 16.90 -5.11
N ASP A 557 -55.21 16.35 -4.88
CA ASP A 557 -55.69 15.19 -5.63
C ASP A 557 -55.77 15.51 -7.14
N LEU A 558 -54.91 14.87 -7.95
CA LEU A 558 -54.75 15.15 -9.39
C LEU A 558 -54.44 13.87 -10.18
N PRO A 559 -54.77 13.79 -11.49
CA PRO A 559 -54.50 12.62 -12.31
C PRO A 559 -53.04 12.14 -12.26
N HIS A 560 -52.88 10.83 -12.08
CA HIS A 560 -51.59 10.14 -12.09
C HIS A 560 -51.78 8.65 -12.43
N LYS A 561 -50.81 8.04 -13.13
CA LYS A 561 -50.88 6.62 -13.55
C LYS A 561 -50.93 5.63 -12.37
N ASP A 562 -50.27 5.99 -11.28
CA ASP A 562 -50.39 5.34 -9.97
C ASP A 562 -51.42 6.12 -9.15
N LEU A 563 -52.60 5.53 -8.94
CA LEU A 563 -53.73 6.15 -8.24
C LEU A 563 -53.42 6.50 -6.78
N ARG A 564 -52.40 5.88 -6.16
CA ARG A 564 -51.97 6.27 -4.81
C ARG A 564 -51.20 7.59 -4.84
N ARG A 565 -50.33 7.78 -5.84
CA ARG A 565 -49.58 9.02 -6.06
C ARG A 565 -50.45 10.16 -6.62
N ALA A 566 -51.66 9.86 -7.05
CA ALA A 566 -52.68 10.85 -7.40
C ALA A 566 -53.20 11.63 -6.19
N ARG A 567 -52.98 11.14 -4.96
CA ARG A 567 -53.50 11.73 -3.72
C ARG A 567 -52.56 12.80 -3.16
N SER A 568 -53.15 13.74 -2.41
CA SER A 568 -52.50 14.90 -1.80
C SER A 568 -51.33 14.49 -0.87
N ALA A 569 -50.12 14.86 -1.27
CA ALA A 569 -48.87 14.43 -0.63
C ALA A 569 -48.71 14.91 0.81
N ALA A 570 -49.18 16.12 1.12
CA ALA A 570 -48.95 16.77 2.42
C ALA A 570 -49.74 16.14 3.58
N VAL A 571 -50.73 15.30 3.29
CA VAL A 571 -51.67 14.75 4.28
C VAL A 571 -51.76 13.22 4.22
N SER A 572 -50.85 12.56 3.51
CA SER A 572 -50.93 11.11 3.27
C SER A 572 -49.57 10.43 3.41
N ILE A 573 -49.60 9.22 3.97
CA ILE A 573 -48.56 8.22 3.74
C ILE A 573 -48.95 7.46 2.47
N ILE A 574 -48.17 7.57 1.40
CA ILE A 574 -48.53 7.03 0.08
C ILE A 574 -47.67 5.79 -0.22
N PRO A 575 -48.24 4.57 -0.17
CA PRO A 575 -47.54 3.37 -0.59
C PRO A 575 -47.21 3.43 -2.08
N SER A 576 -45.99 3.07 -2.45
CA SER A 576 -45.55 3.03 -3.83
C SER A 576 -44.57 1.89 -4.08
N SER A 577 -44.51 1.41 -5.32
CA SER A 577 -43.47 0.48 -5.74
C SER A 577 -42.11 1.19 -5.79
N THR A 578 -41.05 0.43 -5.52
CA THR A 578 -39.66 0.89 -5.66
C THR A 578 -38.84 -0.15 -6.41
N GLY A 579 -38.01 0.31 -7.35
CA GLY A 579 -37.02 -0.53 -8.03
C GLY A 579 -35.72 -0.69 -7.23
N ALA A 580 -35.55 0.03 -6.12
CA ALA A 580 -34.25 0.16 -5.47
C ALA A 580 -33.70 -1.16 -4.92
N ALA A 581 -34.55 -2.03 -4.35
CA ALA A 581 -34.14 -3.37 -3.91
C ALA A 581 -33.74 -4.27 -5.09
N LYS A 582 -34.51 -4.22 -6.18
CA LYS A 582 -34.21 -4.99 -7.41
C LYS A 582 -32.92 -4.51 -8.08
N ALA A 583 -32.65 -3.21 -8.03
CA ALA A 583 -31.42 -2.61 -8.56
C ALA A 583 -30.15 -3.09 -7.84
N ILE A 584 -30.27 -3.66 -6.63
CA ILE A 584 -29.12 -4.27 -5.95
C ILE A 584 -28.52 -5.40 -6.78
N GLY A 585 -29.31 -6.19 -7.50
CA GLY A 585 -28.79 -7.22 -8.41
C GLY A 585 -27.89 -6.69 -9.52
N LEU A 586 -28.01 -5.40 -9.89
CA LEU A 586 -27.15 -4.75 -10.88
C LEU A 586 -25.78 -4.34 -10.30
N VAL A 587 -25.73 -4.03 -9.01
CA VAL A 587 -24.51 -3.52 -8.34
C VAL A 587 -23.83 -4.54 -7.44
N ILE A 588 -24.55 -5.56 -6.98
CA ILE A 588 -24.05 -6.72 -6.24
C ILE A 588 -24.67 -7.97 -6.92
N PRO A 589 -24.07 -8.49 -8.00
CA PRO A 589 -24.66 -9.56 -8.81
C PRO A 589 -24.99 -10.85 -8.05
N GLU A 590 -24.25 -11.14 -6.97
CA GLU A 590 -24.50 -12.29 -6.08
C GLU A 590 -25.87 -12.23 -5.37
N LEU A 591 -26.51 -11.05 -5.39
CA LEU A 591 -27.82 -10.78 -4.80
C LEU A 591 -28.94 -10.56 -5.81
N ASP A 592 -28.68 -10.82 -7.10
CA ASP A 592 -29.74 -10.75 -8.11
C ASP A 592 -30.90 -11.69 -7.78
N GLY A 593 -32.12 -11.16 -7.82
CA GLY A 593 -33.35 -11.86 -7.46
C GLY A 593 -33.56 -12.14 -5.95
N LYS A 594 -32.61 -11.84 -5.06
CA LYS A 594 -32.72 -12.17 -3.61
C LYS A 594 -33.38 -11.08 -2.76
N LEU A 595 -33.46 -9.86 -3.27
CA LEU A 595 -33.98 -8.70 -2.54
C LEU A 595 -35.22 -8.10 -3.19
N ASN A 596 -36.18 -7.69 -2.36
CA ASN A 596 -37.38 -6.98 -2.81
C ASN A 596 -37.77 -5.88 -1.81
N GLY A 597 -38.72 -5.01 -2.16
CA GLY A 597 -39.13 -3.95 -1.25
C GLY A 597 -40.23 -3.03 -1.76
N ASN A 598 -40.67 -2.14 -0.88
CA ASN A 598 -41.66 -1.11 -1.14
C ASN A 598 -41.22 0.24 -0.56
N ALA A 599 -41.94 1.30 -0.92
CA ALA A 599 -41.71 2.64 -0.40
C ALA A 599 -43.01 3.22 0.17
N LEU A 600 -42.89 3.99 1.23
CA LEU A 600 -43.94 4.80 1.83
C LEU A 600 -43.53 6.26 1.65
N ARG A 601 -44.21 7.02 0.80
CA ARG A 601 -43.97 8.46 0.68
C ARG A 601 -44.61 9.16 1.88
N VAL A 602 -43.86 9.92 2.63
CA VAL A 602 -44.33 10.60 3.85
C VAL A 602 -44.24 12.12 3.67
N PRO A 603 -45.08 12.92 4.38
CA PRO A 603 -45.21 14.36 4.17
C PRO A 603 -44.05 15.17 4.77
N ILE A 604 -42.82 14.85 4.36
CA ILE A 604 -41.60 15.58 4.73
C ILE A 604 -40.88 16.04 3.46
N PRO A 605 -40.26 17.24 3.47
CA PRO A 605 -39.65 17.82 2.28
C PRO A 605 -38.36 17.11 1.85
N ASN A 606 -37.62 16.55 2.81
CA ASN A 606 -36.39 15.81 2.59
C ASN A 606 -36.05 14.98 3.84
N GLY A 607 -35.06 14.10 3.70
CA GLY A 607 -34.56 13.26 4.78
C GLY A 607 -35.30 11.94 4.88
N SER A 608 -34.88 10.98 4.06
CA SER A 608 -35.50 9.66 3.97
C SER A 608 -34.77 8.64 4.84
N ILE A 609 -35.43 7.51 5.12
CA ILE A 609 -34.83 6.37 5.81
C ILE A 609 -35.14 5.08 5.06
N THR A 610 -34.12 4.22 4.97
CA THR A 610 -34.23 2.86 4.46
C THR A 610 -34.16 1.90 5.63
N ASP A 611 -35.15 1.02 5.73
CA ASP A 611 -35.25 -0.06 6.70
C ASP A 611 -35.06 -1.38 5.96
N PHE A 612 -34.03 -2.14 6.30
CA PHE A 612 -33.64 -3.36 5.60
C PHE A 612 -33.59 -4.54 6.57
N THR A 613 -34.40 -5.56 6.28
CA THR A 613 -34.40 -6.83 7.01
C THR A 613 -33.82 -7.91 6.11
N ALA A 614 -32.79 -8.61 6.58
CA ALA A 614 -32.12 -9.69 5.89
C ALA A 614 -32.12 -10.98 6.71
N LEU A 615 -32.28 -12.11 6.03
CA LEU A 615 -31.91 -13.41 6.54
C LEU A 615 -30.45 -13.69 6.14
N VAL A 616 -29.57 -13.90 7.11
CA VAL A 616 -28.15 -14.22 6.88
C VAL A 616 -27.86 -15.69 7.18
N LYS A 617 -26.82 -16.27 6.58
CA LYS A 617 -26.52 -17.71 6.67
C LYS A 617 -26.11 -18.22 8.05
N LYS A 618 -25.70 -17.34 8.95
CA LYS A 618 -25.25 -17.69 10.31
C LYS A 618 -25.83 -16.71 11.32
N PRO A 619 -26.13 -17.14 12.55
CA PRO A 619 -26.55 -16.22 13.61
C PRO A 619 -25.49 -15.15 13.85
N VAL A 620 -25.93 -13.92 14.11
CA VAL A 620 -25.05 -12.78 14.41
C VAL A 620 -25.51 -12.08 15.69
N SER A 621 -24.69 -11.18 16.21
CA SER A 621 -25.06 -10.32 17.34
C SER A 621 -25.25 -8.87 16.88
N LYS A 622 -26.09 -8.11 17.60
CA LYS A 622 -26.25 -6.67 17.37
C LYS A 622 -24.91 -5.93 17.42
N GLN A 623 -24.05 -6.31 18.38
CA GLN A 623 -22.73 -5.71 18.55
C GLN A 623 -21.84 -5.94 17.32
N ALA A 624 -21.80 -7.17 16.80
CA ALA A 624 -20.99 -7.50 15.62
C ALA A 624 -21.46 -6.73 14.37
N VAL A 625 -22.77 -6.54 14.20
CA VAL A 625 -23.32 -5.72 13.12
C VAL A 625 -22.89 -4.26 13.31
N ASN A 626 -23.12 -3.67 14.49
CA ASN A 626 -22.78 -2.26 14.72
C ASN A 626 -21.27 -1.99 14.58
N ASP A 627 -20.40 -2.88 15.08
CA ASP A 627 -18.95 -2.74 14.95
C ASP A 627 -18.48 -2.81 13.49
N LEU A 628 -19.10 -3.66 12.67
CA LEU A 628 -18.84 -3.73 11.23
C LEU A 628 -19.12 -2.39 10.56
N PHE A 629 -20.29 -1.79 10.82
CA PHE A 629 -20.67 -0.50 10.24
C PHE A 629 -19.80 0.65 10.76
N LYS A 630 -19.50 0.66 12.06
CA LYS A 630 -18.62 1.67 12.69
C LYS A 630 -17.22 1.64 12.10
N HIS A 631 -16.66 0.45 11.89
CA HIS A 631 -15.36 0.29 11.24
C HIS A 631 -15.41 0.72 9.78
N ALA A 632 -16.42 0.29 9.02
CA ALA A 632 -16.54 0.62 7.60
C ALA A 632 -16.68 2.14 7.36
N ALA A 633 -17.43 2.86 8.21
CA ALA A 633 -17.62 4.31 8.11
C ALA A 633 -16.31 5.10 8.26
N THR A 634 -15.30 4.56 8.96
CA THR A 634 -13.99 5.21 9.15
C THR A 634 -12.89 4.67 8.24
N SER A 635 -13.18 3.60 7.48
CA SER A 635 -12.21 2.89 6.64
C SER A 635 -12.70 2.75 5.19
N SER A 636 -13.23 1.58 4.81
CA SER A 636 -13.56 1.19 3.44
C SER A 636 -14.68 2.01 2.80
N MET A 637 -15.55 2.63 3.60
CA MET A 637 -16.69 3.44 3.14
C MET A 637 -16.65 4.88 3.64
N LYS A 638 -15.46 5.38 4.05
CA LYS A 638 -15.30 6.75 4.53
C LYS A 638 -15.79 7.78 3.50
N GLY A 639 -16.68 8.67 3.92
CA GLY A 639 -17.29 9.70 3.07
C GLY A 639 -18.50 9.22 2.24
N ILE A 640 -18.81 7.93 2.25
CA ILE A 640 -20.01 7.33 1.65
C ILE A 640 -20.99 6.89 2.73
N LEU A 641 -20.47 6.23 3.77
CA LEU A 641 -21.21 5.76 4.94
C LEU A 641 -20.78 6.58 6.17
N GLU A 642 -21.77 7.05 6.92
CA GLU A 642 -21.60 7.60 8.26
C GLU A 642 -22.22 6.63 9.27
N TYR A 643 -21.69 6.58 10.49
CA TYR A 643 -22.22 5.80 11.59
C TYR A 643 -22.70 6.75 12.69
N THR A 644 -23.90 6.52 13.21
CA THR A 644 -24.42 7.25 14.36
C THR A 644 -25.02 6.29 15.40
N ASP A 645 -24.79 6.59 16.67
CA ASP A 645 -25.50 6.03 17.82
C ASP A 645 -26.29 7.12 18.59
N GLU A 646 -26.38 8.32 18.02
CA GLU A 646 -27.16 9.43 18.55
C GLU A 646 -28.64 9.31 18.15
N PRO A 647 -29.58 9.77 19.00
CA PRO A 647 -31.03 9.68 18.75
C PRO A 647 -31.51 10.76 17.77
N ILE A 648 -31.04 10.71 16.52
CA ILE A 648 -31.36 11.68 15.47
C ILE A 648 -32.72 11.41 14.78
N VAL A 649 -33.24 12.42 14.08
CA VAL A 649 -34.45 12.34 13.26
C VAL A 649 -34.21 12.86 11.83
N SER A 650 -35.21 12.76 10.95
CA SER A 650 -35.07 13.03 9.51
C SER A 650 -34.59 14.44 9.15
N VAL A 651 -34.88 15.46 9.96
CA VAL A 651 -34.45 16.84 9.67
C VAL A 651 -32.97 17.05 9.97
N ASP A 652 -32.39 16.30 10.92
CA ASP A 652 -31.00 16.47 11.36
C ASP A 652 -29.99 16.08 10.28
N ILE A 653 -30.43 15.29 9.30
CA ILE A 653 -29.59 14.81 8.21
C ILE A 653 -29.71 15.65 6.93
N VAL A 654 -30.56 16.69 6.93
CA VAL A 654 -30.73 17.56 5.75
C VAL A 654 -29.43 18.32 5.49
N GLY A 655 -28.93 18.22 4.25
CA GLY A 655 -27.62 18.77 3.85
C GLY A 655 -26.43 17.85 4.19
N ASN A 656 -26.68 16.63 4.70
CA ASN A 656 -25.63 15.63 4.86
C ASN A 656 -25.23 15.03 3.50
N SER A 657 -23.93 14.93 3.24
CA SER A 657 -23.38 14.46 1.97
C SER A 657 -23.17 12.95 1.87
N HIS A 658 -23.36 12.18 2.94
CA HIS A 658 -23.21 10.73 2.92
C HIS A 658 -24.38 10.07 2.16
N SER A 659 -24.12 8.90 1.56
CA SER A 659 -25.17 8.12 0.91
C SER A 659 -26.04 7.38 1.92
N CYS A 660 -25.45 7.00 3.05
CA CYS A 660 -26.11 6.30 4.14
C CYS A 660 -25.53 6.77 5.47
N ILE A 661 -26.39 7.14 6.40
CA ILE A 661 -26.05 7.39 7.80
C ILE A 661 -26.67 6.25 8.58
N PHE A 662 -25.86 5.24 8.89
CA PHE A 662 -26.28 4.02 9.57
C PHE A 662 -26.66 4.34 11.02
N ASP A 663 -27.88 3.96 11.40
CA ASP A 663 -28.44 4.19 12.73
C ASP A 663 -28.29 2.93 13.59
N ALA A 664 -27.30 2.94 14.47
CA ALA A 664 -26.97 1.82 15.33
C ALA A 664 -28.02 1.55 16.43
N GLY A 665 -28.83 2.56 16.76
CA GLY A 665 -29.95 2.46 17.70
C GLY A 665 -31.03 1.53 17.15
N LEU A 666 -31.28 1.61 15.84
CA LEU A 666 -32.33 0.86 15.14
C LEU A 666 -31.94 -0.57 14.76
N THR A 667 -30.69 -1.00 14.99
CA THR A 667 -30.26 -2.38 14.72
C THR A 667 -31.02 -3.37 15.60
N LEU A 668 -31.68 -4.35 14.98
CA LEU A 668 -32.31 -5.50 15.66
C LEU A 668 -31.75 -6.80 15.11
N VAL A 669 -31.58 -7.79 15.98
CA VAL A 669 -31.14 -9.14 15.58
C VAL A 669 -31.98 -10.19 16.30
N LEU A 670 -32.50 -11.14 15.52
CA LEU A 670 -33.24 -12.30 16.01
C LEU A 670 -32.69 -13.56 15.33
N GLY A 671 -31.72 -14.20 15.97
CA GLY A 671 -31.01 -15.36 15.40
C GLY A 671 -30.27 -15.00 14.12
N GLN A 672 -30.77 -15.50 12.99
CA GLN A 672 -30.25 -15.23 11.64
C GLN A 672 -30.92 -14.03 10.95
N MET A 673 -31.95 -13.45 11.57
CA MET A 673 -32.64 -12.29 11.02
C MET A 673 -31.98 -11.02 11.55
N VAL A 674 -31.54 -10.15 10.64
CA VAL A 674 -30.89 -8.88 10.95
C VAL A 674 -31.71 -7.77 10.34
N LYS A 675 -32.01 -6.75 11.14
CA LYS A 675 -32.67 -5.53 10.70
C LYS A 675 -31.74 -4.35 10.94
N VAL A 676 -31.47 -3.59 9.90
CA VAL A 676 -30.65 -2.38 9.93
C VAL A 676 -31.37 -1.23 9.25
N SER A 677 -31.03 0.00 9.67
CA SER A 677 -31.62 1.20 9.10
C SER A 677 -30.55 2.24 8.76
N GLY A 678 -30.79 2.97 7.68
CA GLY A 678 -29.91 4.03 7.20
C GLY A 678 -30.72 5.26 6.80
N TRP A 679 -30.38 6.40 7.41
CA TRP A 679 -30.88 7.70 6.99
C TRP A 679 -30.13 8.18 5.74
N TYR A 680 -30.78 9.00 4.93
CA TYR A 680 -30.15 9.62 3.77
C TYR A 680 -30.90 10.89 3.34
N ASP A 681 -30.15 11.95 3.09
CA ASP A 681 -30.66 13.09 2.33
C ASP A 681 -30.79 12.64 0.87
N ASN A 682 -32.04 12.37 0.47
CA ASN A 682 -32.34 11.80 -0.84
C ASN A 682 -32.05 12.76 -2.01
N GLU A 683 -31.74 14.03 -1.74
CA GLU A 683 -31.33 14.98 -2.77
C GLU A 683 -29.83 15.32 -2.68
N PHE A 684 -29.33 15.70 -1.51
CA PHE A 684 -27.99 16.24 -1.31
C PHE A 684 -26.91 15.15 -1.26
N GLY A 685 -27.16 14.06 -0.52
CA GLY A 685 -26.29 12.88 -0.51
C GLY A 685 -26.19 12.27 -1.91
N TYR A 686 -27.32 12.14 -2.59
CA TYR A 686 -27.37 11.64 -3.97
C TYR A 686 -26.63 12.56 -4.97
N SER A 687 -26.85 13.88 -4.89
CA SER A 687 -26.14 14.85 -5.75
C SER A 687 -24.64 14.86 -5.50
N SER A 688 -24.21 14.60 -4.26
CA SER A 688 -22.79 14.41 -3.92
C SER A 688 -22.22 13.18 -4.63
N ARG A 689 -22.98 12.08 -4.71
CA ARG A 689 -22.56 10.88 -5.48
C ARG A 689 -22.47 11.11 -6.97
N VAL A 690 -23.35 11.93 -7.55
CA VAL A 690 -23.22 12.34 -8.96
C VAL A 690 -21.90 13.07 -9.18
N VAL A 691 -21.53 14.01 -8.29
CA VAL A 691 -20.26 14.72 -8.36
C VAL A 691 -19.05 13.81 -8.14
N ASP A 692 -19.14 12.85 -7.21
CA ASP A 692 -18.10 11.84 -7.01
C ASP A 692 -17.92 10.96 -8.27
N LEU A 693 -19.02 10.58 -8.92
CA LEU A 693 -18.99 9.82 -10.16
C LEU A 693 -18.38 10.63 -11.31
N ILE A 694 -18.71 11.92 -11.44
CA ILE A 694 -18.03 12.81 -12.39
C ILE A 694 -16.53 12.72 -12.18
N ARG A 695 -16.06 12.90 -10.93
CA ARG A 695 -14.63 12.83 -10.54
C ARG A 695 -13.97 11.47 -10.72
N LEU A 696 -14.74 10.39 -10.84
CA LEU A 696 -14.21 9.04 -11.06
C LEU A 696 -14.06 8.72 -12.55
N LEU A 697 -15.00 9.18 -13.38
CA LEU A 697 -14.98 8.97 -14.84
C LEU A 697 -13.98 9.84 -15.60
N SER A 698 -13.32 10.66 -14.80
CA SER A 698 -12.40 11.74 -15.02
C SER A 698 -11.00 11.28 -15.35
#